data_AF-A0A843B5W5-F1
#
_entry.id   AF-A0A843B5W5-F1
#
_cell.length_a   1.000
_cell.length_b   1.000
_cell.length_c   1.000
_cell.angle_alpha   90.00
_cell.angle_beta   90.00
_cell.angle_gamma   90.00
#
_symmetry.space_group_name_H-M   'P 1'
#
loop_
_entity.id
_entity.type
_entity.pdbx_description
1 polymer ?
#
loop_
_entity_poly.entity_id
_entity_poly.type
_entity_poly.pdbx_seq_one_letter_code
_entity_poly.pdbx_strand_id
1 'polypeptide(L)'
;MALSLDSTTKQITLRFVDSRFGLTGAITSVYSVDANGQFVAQKFQPVTGSNPPAALVSRLSDIALRFAAETGLVNGNIDGLPNLLDTPATSTASLQGVLTASNQGAAQISALAGTYNYLRNEAVYSASGKPAAPSSSAGQLRIANDGVVRVCPGQGASDSCTDSITGRVTVDPDQTTYPGALVLELGGQRIGRAVVGKRSDGAAISVDVYSAGAAGSFTSGNWTLQSAAMAPVAATALDGEWLCTHPEPGSSGRSMRHYVSIGNGLLQTDTIDIDLKLSANTASGSGSAANGLFGGQWASGNSSARTLLPVSANSFYYAGSSGPADTDTSALGACQRLPEQAVLPKYLDKSAASTDPVMITLADALPTQPAIGFDQIYYKQGRYTHTATGSAASTQWQKAFDDLCEDSGQDSTTKSGITASSKLNDRSSFTCKAQVANYQSLLKTAVVGPKGQLFLTDGHHSFTSLWEAPNSNGNVATGLAGGQVQMPVMIKGNYKDANNASFWRTMRANKFVWLKLPDGSSITPADLPRQLGLSNGLKDDPFRSLVYFTREVGYNKPVNPSEFLEFYWGEWLQASPRNFKLSQYNLNLAGNGSDGGYMQAIKDASNLMLAANPAEMIGASGYNAVQMGQMTAFGTATYTELPTPKPADGKKAGKLAYALEYRTSLGSAK
;
A
#
# COMPACT_ATOMS: atom_id res chain seq x y z
N MET A 1 -13.89 22.33 -5.51
CA MET A 1 -12.89 22.00 -6.57
C MET A 1 -13.65 21.57 -7.83
N ALA A 2 -13.12 21.79 -9.03
CA ALA A 2 -13.67 21.27 -10.28
C ALA A 2 -12.72 20.23 -10.90
N LEU A 3 -13.28 19.21 -11.56
CA LEU A 3 -12.53 18.09 -12.15
C LEU A 3 -12.89 17.94 -13.63
N SER A 4 -11.87 17.75 -14.47
CA SER A 4 -12.02 17.39 -15.88
C SER A 4 -11.27 16.10 -16.18
N LEU A 5 -11.90 15.20 -16.93
CA LEU A 5 -11.34 13.92 -17.34
C LEU A 5 -11.37 13.81 -18.86
N ASP A 6 -10.22 13.61 -19.48
CA ASP A 6 -10.07 13.32 -20.91
C ASP A 6 -9.66 11.86 -21.09
N SER A 7 -10.57 11.05 -21.65
CA SER A 7 -10.34 9.64 -21.93
C SER A 7 -9.40 9.39 -23.12
N THR A 8 -9.29 10.35 -24.03
CA THR A 8 -8.46 10.23 -25.24
C THR A 8 -7.00 10.41 -24.90
N THR A 9 -6.67 11.46 -24.15
CA THR A 9 -5.29 11.76 -23.74
C THR A 9 -4.93 11.12 -22.40
N LYS A 10 -5.88 10.46 -21.75
CA LYS A 10 -5.77 9.93 -20.37
C LYS A 10 -5.32 11.01 -19.39
N GLN A 11 -5.81 12.24 -19.55
CA GLN A 11 -5.48 13.35 -18.66
C GLN A 11 -6.60 13.59 -17.66
N ILE A 12 -6.21 13.95 -16.45
CA ILE A 12 -7.10 14.47 -15.42
C ILE A 12 -6.60 15.83 -14.96
N THR A 13 -7.51 16.80 -14.88
CA THR A 13 -7.22 18.16 -14.43
C THR A 13 -8.07 18.51 -13.21
N LEU A 14 -7.42 18.99 -12.15
CA LEU A 14 -8.06 19.51 -10.95
C LEU A 14 -7.91 21.03 -10.93
N ARG A 15 -9.02 21.76 -10.80
CA ARG A 15 -9.06 23.21 -10.68
C ARG A 15 -9.59 23.63 -9.31
N PHE A 16 -8.80 24.42 -8.59
CA PHE A 16 -9.14 24.94 -7.27
C PHE A 16 -9.87 26.28 -7.44
N VAL A 17 -11.19 26.24 -7.32
CA VAL A 17 -12.08 27.39 -7.57
C VAL A 17 -12.38 28.19 -6.30
N ASP A 18 -12.84 27.50 -5.24
CA ASP A 18 -13.22 28.10 -3.95
C ASP A 18 -12.67 27.23 -2.81
N SER A 19 -11.35 27.01 -2.81
CA SER A 19 -10.70 26.21 -1.78
C SER A 19 -10.65 26.97 -0.46
N ARG A 20 -11.07 26.31 0.63
CA ARG A 20 -10.89 26.82 2.00
C ARG A 20 -9.52 26.55 2.57
N PHE A 21 -8.64 25.90 1.81
CA PHE A 21 -7.30 25.52 2.27
C PHE A 21 -6.19 26.29 1.55
N GLY A 22 -6.50 27.49 1.04
CA GLY A 22 -5.56 28.38 0.34
C GLY A 22 -5.13 27.91 -1.05
N LEU A 23 -5.70 26.82 -1.57
CA LEU A 23 -5.38 26.28 -2.90
C LEU A 23 -6.07 27.11 -4.01
N THR A 24 -5.31 27.47 -5.04
CA THR A 24 -5.80 28.15 -6.24
C THR A 24 -5.13 27.59 -7.51
N GLY A 25 -5.63 27.97 -8.68
CA GLY A 25 -5.09 27.52 -9.96
C GLY A 25 -5.53 26.11 -10.35
N ALA A 26 -4.76 25.46 -11.23
CA ALA A 26 -5.08 24.11 -11.70
C ALA A 26 -3.83 23.24 -11.87
N ILE A 27 -4.01 21.94 -11.66
CA ILE A 27 -2.98 20.92 -11.79
C ILE A 27 -3.50 19.78 -12.68
N THR A 28 -2.62 19.13 -13.43
CA THR A 28 -2.97 18.04 -14.35
C THR A 28 -2.01 16.87 -14.24
N SER A 29 -2.47 15.67 -14.56
CA SER A 29 -1.68 14.46 -14.60
C SER A 29 -2.22 13.49 -15.65
N VAL A 30 -1.33 12.66 -16.20
CA VAL A 30 -1.74 11.49 -16.99
C VAL A 30 -2.08 10.36 -16.02
N TYR A 31 -3.27 9.79 -16.17
CA TYR A 31 -3.70 8.64 -15.38
C TYR A 31 -3.48 7.32 -16.10
N SER A 32 -3.32 6.25 -15.33
CA SER A 32 -3.18 4.87 -15.79
C SER A 32 -4.10 3.96 -15.00
N VAL A 33 -4.29 2.72 -15.45
CA VAL A 33 -5.04 1.70 -14.69
C VAL A 33 -4.03 0.87 -13.91
N ASP A 34 -4.24 0.72 -12.60
CA ASP A 34 -3.41 -0.13 -11.76
C ASP A 34 -3.82 -1.61 -11.86
N ALA A 35 -3.03 -2.49 -11.24
CA ALA A 35 -3.25 -3.94 -11.28
C ALA A 35 -4.58 -4.38 -10.65
N ASN A 36 -5.24 -3.52 -9.88
CA ASN A 36 -6.54 -3.79 -9.27
C ASN A 36 -7.70 -3.18 -10.09
N GLY A 37 -7.42 -2.63 -11.27
CA GLY A 37 -8.42 -2.02 -12.15
C GLY A 37 -8.80 -0.58 -11.81
N GLN A 38 -8.07 0.09 -10.92
CA GLN A 38 -8.38 1.48 -10.51
C GLN A 38 -7.61 2.48 -11.35
N PHE A 39 -8.22 3.61 -11.73
CA PHE A 39 -7.46 4.71 -12.34
C PHE A 39 -6.59 5.40 -11.28
N VAL A 40 -5.34 5.67 -11.63
CA VAL A 40 -4.35 6.30 -10.76
C VAL A 40 -3.68 7.44 -11.52
N ALA A 41 -3.76 8.65 -10.97
CA ALA A 41 -3.05 9.83 -11.42
C ALA A 41 -2.05 10.27 -10.35
N GLN A 42 -0.80 10.46 -10.77
CA GLN A 42 0.34 10.86 -9.93
C GLN A 42 1.25 11.77 -10.73
N LYS A 43 2.30 12.33 -10.11
CA LYS A 43 3.26 13.22 -10.80
C LYS A 43 2.58 14.43 -11.44
N PHE A 44 1.69 15.06 -10.68
CA PHE A 44 0.94 16.24 -11.14
C PHE A 44 1.87 17.36 -11.59
N GLN A 45 1.40 18.15 -12.54
CA GLN A 45 2.07 19.33 -13.09
C GLN A 45 1.12 20.53 -13.04
N PRO A 46 1.64 21.76 -12.89
CA PRO A 46 0.81 22.95 -12.97
C PRO A 46 0.25 23.12 -14.39
N VAL A 47 -1.02 23.52 -14.50
CA VAL A 47 -1.61 23.88 -15.79
C VAL A 47 -1.13 25.28 -16.18
N THR A 48 -0.58 25.43 -17.37
CA THR A 48 -0.10 26.72 -17.92
C THR A 48 -1.17 27.80 -17.82
N GLY A 49 -0.79 28.99 -17.32
CA GLY A 49 -1.69 30.14 -17.18
C GLY A 49 -2.68 30.07 -16.01
N SER A 50 -2.68 28.99 -15.21
CA SER A 50 -3.56 28.87 -14.03
C SER A 50 -2.96 29.42 -12.73
N ASN A 51 -1.66 29.74 -12.71
CA ASN A 51 -0.94 30.36 -11.60
C ASN A 51 -1.20 29.71 -10.20
N PRO A 52 -0.96 28.39 -10.04
CA PRO A 52 -1.10 27.77 -8.72
C PRO A 52 -0.05 28.31 -7.72
N PRO A 53 -0.34 28.32 -6.41
CA PRO A 53 0.60 28.79 -5.39
C PRO A 53 1.93 28.03 -5.41
N ALA A 54 3.05 28.72 -5.18
CA ALA A 54 4.38 28.08 -5.15
C ALA A 54 4.47 26.93 -4.15
N ALA A 55 3.81 27.06 -2.99
CA ALA A 55 3.74 26.02 -1.96
C ALA A 55 2.92 24.78 -2.39
N LEU A 56 1.99 24.91 -3.35
CA LEU A 56 1.35 23.78 -4.00
C LEU A 56 2.29 23.14 -5.02
N VAL A 57 2.96 23.97 -5.84
CA VAL A 57 3.88 23.49 -6.89
C VAL A 57 5.03 22.68 -6.32
N SER A 58 5.59 23.09 -5.18
CA SER A 58 6.69 22.37 -4.51
C SER A 58 6.29 20.99 -3.97
N ARG A 59 4.99 20.67 -3.91
CA ARG A 59 4.45 19.44 -3.31
C ARG A 59 3.61 18.60 -4.27
N LEU A 60 3.66 18.87 -5.58
CA LEU A 60 2.89 18.10 -6.57
C LEU A 60 3.28 16.62 -6.64
N SER A 61 4.51 16.26 -6.24
CA SER A 61 4.97 14.88 -6.13
C SER A 61 4.26 14.09 -5.03
N ASP A 62 3.74 14.78 -4.01
CA ASP A 62 3.05 14.16 -2.87
C ASP A 62 1.61 13.78 -3.24
N ILE A 63 1.05 14.40 -4.29
CA ILE A 63 -0.35 14.25 -4.65
C ILE A 63 -0.57 12.96 -5.44
N ALA A 64 -1.47 12.13 -4.93
CA ALA A 64 -1.98 10.96 -5.63
C ALA A 64 -3.50 11.04 -5.69
N LEU A 65 -4.06 10.74 -6.86
CA LEU A 65 -5.49 10.61 -7.05
C LEU A 65 -5.79 9.21 -7.57
N ARG A 66 -6.70 8.52 -6.89
CA ARG A 66 -7.18 7.20 -7.31
C ARG A 66 -8.68 7.26 -7.48
N PHE A 67 -9.19 6.80 -8.61
CA PHE A 67 -10.61 6.97 -8.91
C PHE A 67 -11.14 5.86 -9.83
N ALA A 68 -12.46 5.72 -9.84
CA ALA A 68 -13.21 5.03 -10.88
C ALA A 68 -14.12 6.06 -11.57
N ALA A 69 -14.47 5.77 -12.83
CA ALA A 69 -15.38 6.57 -13.61
C ALA A 69 -16.45 5.67 -14.23
N GLU A 70 -17.71 5.82 -13.81
CA GLU A 70 -18.85 5.05 -14.29
C GLU A 70 -20.00 6.01 -14.63
N THR A 71 -20.51 5.96 -15.86
CA THR A 71 -21.80 6.59 -16.21
C THR A 71 -21.91 8.09 -15.87
N GLY A 72 -20.84 8.87 -16.10
CA GLY A 72 -20.82 10.31 -15.80
C GLY A 72 -20.56 10.66 -14.33
N LEU A 73 -20.30 9.66 -13.48
CA LEU A 73 -19.85 9.80 -12.10
C LEU A 73 -18.36 9.43 -11.99
N VAL A 74 -17.58 10.29 -11.36
CA VAL A 74 -16.22 9.97 -10.89
C VAL A 74 -16.27 9.86 -9.39
N ASN A 75 -15.75 8.76 -8.83
CA ASN A 75 -15.57 8.57 -7.40
C ASN A 75 -14.14 8.12 -7.09
N GLY A 76 -13.63 8.44 -5.91
CA GLY A 76 -12.26 8.08 -5.59
C GLY A 76 -11.76 8.69 -4.30
N ASN A 77 -10.44 8.75 -4.16
CA ASN A 77 -9.74 9.41 -3.07
C ASN A 77 -8.57 10.23 -3.62
N ILE A 78 -8.30 11.35 -2.95
CA ILE A 78 -7.14 12.20 -3.18
C ILE A 78 -6.30 12.24 -1.91
N ASP A 79 -4.99 12.13 -2.08
CA ASP A 79 -3.98 12.11 -1.03
C ASP A 79 -2.95 13.22 -1.28
N GLY A 80 -2.31 13.69 -0.22
CA GLY A 80 -1.12 14.55 -0.29
C GLY A 80 -1.35 16.00 -0.72
N LEU A 81 -2.60 16.48 -0.79
CA LEU A 81 -2.86 17.89 -1.09
C LEU A 81 -2.37 18.77 0.07
N PRO A 82 -1.56 19.82 -0.15
CA PRO A 82 -1.07 20.63 0.95
C PRO A 82 -2.19 21.48 1.58
N ASN A 83 -2.20 21.56 2.91
CA ASN A 83 -3.06 22.50 3.64
C ASN A 83 -2.36 23.86 3.77
N LEU A 84 -2.65 24.80 2.87
CA LEU A 84 -1.97 26.10 2.85
C LEU A 84 -2.48 27.09 3.91
N LEU A 85 -3.51 26.72 4.70
CA LEU A 85 -3.92 27.50 5.87
C LEU A 85 -3.14 27.15 7.14
N ASP A 86 -2.50 25.99 7.20
CA ASP A 86 -1.61 25.65 8.30
C ASP A 86 -0.24 26.30 8.06
N THR A 87 -0.15 27.57 8.46
CA THR A 87 0.97 28.47 8.16
C THR A 87 2.25 28.38 9.02
N PRO A 88 2.40 27.50 10.05
CA PRO A 88 3.71 27.31 10.67
C PRO A 88 4.78 26.99 9.61
N ALA A 89 5.95 27.63 9.68
CA ALA A 89 7.03 27.47 8.70
C ALA A 89 7.54 26.01 8.57
N THR A 90 7.19 25.15 9.53
CA THR A 90 7.51 23.73 9.59
C THR A 90 6.33 22.81 9.25
N SER A 91 5.17 23.35 8.85
CA SER A 91 3.99 22.54 8.60
C SER A 91 4.17 21.67 7.35
N THR A 92 3.97 20.37 7.54
CA THR A 92 3.86 19.35 6.48
C THR A 92 2.42 18.87 6.33
N ALA A 93 1.45 19.63 6.89
CA ALA A 93 0.06 19.26 6.91
C ALA A 93 -0.46 18.99 5.50
N SER A 94 -1.13 17.86 5.37
CA SER A 94 -1.59 17.31 4.11
C SER A 94 -3.04 16.88 4.27
N LEU A 95 -3.84 17.24 3.28
CA LEU A 95 -5.23 16.90 3.14
C LEU A 95 -5.36 15.58 2.40
N GLN A 96 -6.32 14.80 2.84
CA GLN A 96 -6.74 13.54 2.23
C GLN A 96 -8.26 13.49 2.26
N GLY A 97 -8.88 12.79 1.31
CA GLY A 97 -10.34 12.67 1.34
C GLY A 97 -10.93 11.97 0.14
N VAL A 98 -12.24 11.74 0.22
CA VAL A 98 -13.02 11.17 -0.87
C VAL A 98 -13.29 12.23 -1.92
N LEU A 99 -13.13 11.86 -3.18
CA LEU A 99 -13.48 12.66 -4.35
C LEU A 99 -14.79 12.14 -4.92
N THR A 100 -15.72 13.04 -5.27
CA THR A 100 -16.86 12.73 -6.13
C THR A 100 -17.10 13.87 -7.11
N ALA A 101 -17.34 13.56 -8.38
CA ALA A 101 -17.66 14.55 -9.42
C ALA A 101 -18.68 14.01 -10.42
N SER A 102 -19.50 14.89 -10.98
CA SER A 102 -20.51 14.56 -11.99
C SER A 102 -20.54 15.64 -13.08
N ASN A 103 -20.84 15.25 -14.32
CA ASN A 103 -20.96 16.16 -15.47
C ASN A 103 -22.41 16.39 -15.95
N GLN A 104 -23.42 15.95 -15.19
CA GLN A 104 -24.83 15.91 -15.64
C GLN A 104 -25.78 16.85 -14.86
N GLY A 105 -25.30 18.01 -14.42
CA GLY A 105 -25.98 18.94 -13.49
C GLY A 105 -27.52 19.03 -13.61
N ALA A 106 -28.22 19.06 -12.47
CA ALA A 106 -29.68 19.15 -12.44
C ALA A 106 -30.13 20.60 -12.36
N ALA A 107 -30.75 21.11 -13.42
CA ALA A 107 -31.34 22.46 -13.40
C ALA A 107 -32.76 22.50 -12.81
N GLN A 108 -33.46 21.35 -12.71
CA GLN A 108 -34.86 21.28 -12.28
C GLN A 108 -34.98 20.56 -10.93
N ILE A 109 -35.34 21.31 -9.90
CA ILE A 109 -35.50 20.82 -8.51
C ILE A 109 -36.50 19.66 -8.44
N SER A 110 -37.59 19.72 -9.21
CA SER A 110 -38.61 18.68 -9.25
C SER A 110 -38.10 17.33 -9.72
N ALA A 111 -37.03 17.29 -10.53
CA ALA A 111 -36.39 16.05 -10.96
C ALA A 111 -35.64 15.32 -9.83
N LEU A 112 -35.47 15.99 -8.67
CA LEU A 112 -34.83 15.41 -7.48
C LEU A 112 -35.83 14.85 -6.49
N ALA A 113 -37.14 14.96 -6.74
CA ALA A 113 -38.13 14.47 -5.79
C ALA A 113 -37.98 12.96 -5.55
N GLY A 114 -37.93 12.55 -4.30
CA GLY A 114 -37.75 11.15 -3.92
C GLY A 114 -37.16 10.96 -2.53
N THR A 115 -37.00 9.69 -2.17
CA THR A 115 -36.27 9.28 -0.96
C THR A 115 -34.83 8.94 -1.32
N TYR A 116 -33.89 9.37 -0.50
CA TYR A 116 -32.47 9.12 -0.69
C TYR A 116 -31.88 8.49 0.57
N ASN A 117 -31.06 7.47 0.38
CA ASN A 117 -30.09 7.05 1.38
C ASN A 117 -28.94 8.05 1.38
N TYR A 118 -28.48 8.48 2.54
CA TYR A 118 -27.35 9.39 2.65
C TYR A 118 -26.26 8.84 3.57
N LEU A 119 -25.03 9.19 3.24
CA LEU A 119 -23.86 9.07 4.07
C LEU A 119 -23.19 10.44 4.13
N ARG A 120 -22.99 10.98 5.33
CA ARG A 120 -22.28 12.25 5.53
C ARG A 120 -21.05 12.07 6.39
N ASN A 121 -20.03 12.87 6.09
CA ASN A 121 -18.82 13.00 6.88
C ASN A 121 -18.36 14.46 6.89
N GLU A 122 -18.10 15.00 8.06
CA GLU A 122 -17.79 16.42 8.25
C GLU A 122 -16.76 16.58 9.37
N ALA A 123 -15.89 17.58 9.25
CA ALA A 123 -15.04 18.02 10.33
C ALA A 123 -15.11 19.54 10.45
N VAL A 124 -15.05 20.03 11.69
CA VAL A 124 -14.85 21.45 11.97
C VAL A 124 -13.36 21.74 11.88
N TYR A 125 -13.00 22.81 11.19
CA TYR A 125 -11.65 23.32 11.07
C TYR A 125 -11.52 24.66 11.79
N SER A 126 -10.40 24.88 12.47
CA SER A 126 -10.04 26.20 12.98
C SER A 126 -9.82 27.22 11.85
N ALA A 127 -9.73 28.51 12.18
CA ALA A 127 -9.33 29.54 11.22
C ALA A 127 -7.94 29.29 10.57
N SER A 128 -7.08 28.53 11.26
CA SER A 128 -5.78 28.06 10.75
C SER A 128 -5.85 26.74 9.98
N GLY A 129 -7.06 26.27 9.64
CA GLY A 129 -7.25 25.04 8.87
C GLY A 129 -6.89 23.76 9.62
N LYS A 130 -6.86 23.76 10.96
CA LYS A 130 -6.61 22.54 11.75
C LYS A 130 -7.92 21.80 12.01
N PRO A 131 -8.03 20.50 11.67
CA PRO A 131 -9.25 19.74 11.87
C PRO A 131 -9.48 19.40 13.36
N ALA A 132 -10.73 19.47 13.78
CA ALA A 132 -11.26 18.75 14.94
C ALA A 132 -11.58 17.30 14.56
N ALA A 133 -12.04 16.49 15.53
CA ALA A 133 -12.47 15.13 15.27
C ALA A 133 -13.59 15.10 14.20
N PRO A 134 -13.48 14.24 13.17
CA PRO A 134 -14.52 14.11 12.16
C PRO A 134 -15.76 13.44 12.76
N SER A 135 -16.93 13.85 12.25
CA SER A 135 -18.22 13.25 12.57
C SER A 135 -18.80 12.63 11.31
N SER A 136 -19.43 11.47 11.45
CA SER A 136 -20.16 10.83 10.36
C SER A 136 -21.57 10.45 10.78
N SER A 137 -22.49 10.44 9.83
CA SER A 137 -23.82 9.85 10.04
C SER A 137 -24.39 9.31 8.74
N ALA A 138 -25.35 8.40 8.86
CA ALA A 138 -26.09 7.85 7.75
C ALA A 138 -27.58 7.81 8.08
N GLY A 139 -28.41 7.68 7.07
CA GLY A 139 -29.86 7.56 7.23
C GLY A 139 -30.56 7.76 5.90
N GLN A 140 -31.83 8.12 5.97
CA GLN A 140 -32.61 8.49 4.80
C GLN A 140 -33.08 9.93 4.88
N LEU A 141 -33.30 10.54 3.72
CA LEU A 141 -33.93 11.84 3.60
C LEU A 141 -34.94 11.84 2.45
N ARG A 142 -35.90 12.76 2.52
CA ARG A 142 -36.90 12.97 1.46
C ARG A 142 -36.72 14.36 0.86
N ILE A 143 -36.72 14.43 -0.46
CA ILE A 143 -36.79 15.67 -1.23
C ILE A 143 -38.17 15.72 -1.90
N ALA A 144 -38.91 16.80 -1.69
CA ALA A 144 -40.20 17.03 -2.33
C ALA A 144 -40.04 17.69 -3.71
N ASN A 145 -41.11 17.70 -4.51
CA ASN A 145 -41.11 18.30 -5.86
C ASN A 145 -40.77 19.80 -5.87
N ASP A 146 -41.03 20.49 -4.77
CA ASP A 146 -40.70 21.90 -4.58
C ASP A 146 -39.34 22.11 -3.90
N GLY A 147 -38.56 21.04 -3.72
CA GLY A 147 -37.23 21.07 -3.12
C GLY A 147 -37.19 21.03 -1.60
N VAL A 148 -38.33 20.96 -0.90
CA VAL A 148 -38.32 20.80 0.57
C VAL A 148 -37.62 19.50 0.95
N VAL A 149 -36.68 19.57 1.88
CA VAL A 149 -35.89 18.44 2.37
C VAL A 149 -36.28 18.10 3.80
N ARG A 150 -36.40 16.81 4.11
CA ARG A 150 -36.46 16.28 5.48
C ARG A 150 -35.42 15.18 5.64
N VAL A 151 -34.46 15.37 6.53
CA VAL A 151 -33.42 14.40 6.88
C VAL A 151 -33.85 13.61 8.11
N CYS A 152 -33.69 12.28 8.07
CA CYS A 152 -33.96 11.35 9.18
C CYS A 152 -32.65 10.64 9.59
N PRO A 153 -31.91 11.19 10.55
CA PRO A 153 -30.64 10.59 10.99
C PRO A 153 -30.83 9.20 11.61
N GLY A 154 -30.01 8.24 11.17
CA GLY A 154 -29.99 6.87 11.69
C GLY A 154 -31.27 6.07 11.44
N GLN A 155 -32.18 6.54 10.58
CA GLN A 155 -33.53 6.00 10.41
C GLN A 155 -33.98 6.06 8.95
N GLY A 156 -35.01 5.29 8.62
CA GLY A 156 -35.74 5.41 7.36
C GLY A 156 -36.50 6.73 7.25
N ALA A 157 -36.76 7.18 6.02
CA ALA A 157 -37.44 8.44 5.77
C ALA A 157 -38.89 8.33 6.24
N SER A 158 -39.27 9.21 7.15
CA SER A 158 -40.63 9.33 7.68
C SER A 158 -40.94 10.79 7.99
N ASP A 159 -42.21 11.17 7.91
CA ASP A 159 -42.66 12.50 8.32
C ASP A 159 -42.55 12.73 9.83
N SER A 160 -42.41 11.65 10.61
CA SER A 160 -42.34 11.66 12.07
C SER A 160 -41.03 11.05 12.61
N CYS A 161 -39.95 11.00 11.82
CA CYS A 161 -38.67 10.48 12.31
C CYS A 161 -38.10 11.38 13.42
N THR A 162 -37.50 10.77 14.44
CA THR A 162 -36.87 11.49 15.56
C THR A 162 -35.68 12.30 15.08
N ASP A 163 -35.46 13.48 15.68
CA ASP A 163 -34.36 14.40 15.35
C ASP A 163 -34.31 14.83 13.87
N SER A 164 -35.49 14.90 13.23
CA SER A 164 -35.58 15.28 11.83
C SER A 164 -35.07 16.70 11.60
N ILE A 165 -34.27 16.89 10.56
CA ILE A 165 -33.76 18.20 10.14
C ILE A 165 -34.46 18.59 8.84
N THR A 166 -35.17 19.71 8.83
CA THR A 166 -35.86 20.22 7.64
C THR A 166 -35.05 21.29 6.92
N GLY A 167 -35.25 21.41 5.62
CA GLY A 167 -34.55 22.39 4.81
C GLY A 167 -35.03 22.42 3.37
N ARG A 168 -34.16 22.84 2.44
CA ARG A 168 -34.49 22.96 1.03
C ARG A 168 -33.27 22.74 0.13
N VAL A 169 -33.52 22.24 -1.08
CA VAL A 169 -32.59 22.33 -2.21
C VAL A 169 -33.05 23.43 -3.16
N THR A 170 -32.14 24.34 -3.51
CA THR A 170 -32.38 25.45 -4.43
C THR A 170 -31.31 25.51 -5.52
N VAL A 171 -31.54 26.26 -6.60
CA VAL A 171 -30.52 26.49 -7.63
C VAL A 171 -29.41 27.37 -7.05
N ASP A 172 -28.14 27.02 -7.27
CA ASP A 172 -27.02 27.85 -6.78
C ASP A 172 -27.07 29.23 -7.46
N PRO A 173 -27.03 30.35 -6.72
CA PRO A 173 -27.04 31.68 -7.32
C PRO A 173 -25.82 31.94 -8.24
N ASP A 174 -24.69 31.26 -8.02
CA ASP A 174 -23.49 31.38 -8.86
C ASP A 174 -23.42 30.27 -9.92
N GLN A 175 -24.37 30.33 -10.87
CA GLN A 175 -24.36 29.45 -12.05
C GLN A 175 -23.21 29.75 -13.02
N THR A 176 -22.55 30.91 -12.90
CA THR A 176 -21.43 31.27 -13.77
C THR A 176 -20.19 30.47 -13.45
N THR A 177 -19.90 30.30 -12.16
CA THR A 177 -18.77 29.50 -11.67
C THR A 177 -19.14 28.04 -11.52
N TYR A 178 -20.40 27.75 -11.14
CA TYR A 178 -20.90 26.41 -10.85
C TYR A 178 -22.15 26.08 -11.69
N PRO A 179 -22.00 25.94 -13.02
CA PRO A 179 -23.13 25.66 -13.89
C PRO A 179 -23.80 24.32 -13.50
N GLY A 180 -25.11 24.37 -13.29
CA GLY A 180 -25.93 23.22 -12.90
C GLY A 180 -25.80 22.80 -11.44
N ALA A 181 -25.11 23.59 -10.60
CA ALA A 181 -25.02 23.33 -9.17
C ALA A 181 -26.29 23.78 -8.43
N LEU A 182 -26.54 23.10 -7.33
CA LEU A 182 -27.63 23.37 -6.41
C LEU A 182 -27.05 23.72 -5.03
N VAL A 183 -27.88 24.25 -4.14
CA VAL A 183 -27.52 24.53 -2.75
C VAL A 183 -28.42 23.71 -1.85
N LEU A 184 -27.82 23.04 -0.87
CA LEU A 184 -28.56 22.40 0.22
C LEU A 184 -28.55 23.33 1.43
N GLU A 185 -29.74 23.68 1.91
CA GLU A 185 -29.97 24.41 3.15
C GLU A 185 -30.68 23.49 4.13
N LEU A 186 -30.24 23.45 5.39
CA LEU A 186 -30.86 22.70 6.47
C LEU A 186 -30.93 23.59 7.72
N GLY A 187 -32.04 23.56 8.45
CA GLY A 187 -32.21 24.39 9.65
C GLY A 187 -32.07 25.90 9.40
N GLY A 188 -32.34 26.36 8.17
CA GLY A 188 -32.15 27.75 7.76
C GLY A 188 -30.70 28.17 7.50
N GLN A 189 -29.76 27.22 7.45
CA GLN A 189 -28.34 27.46 7.16
C GLN A 189 -27.93 26.78 5.86
N ARG A 190 -27.09 27.45 5.07
CA ARG A 190 -26.44 26.85 3.90
C ARG A 190 -25.45 25.78 4.37
N ILE A 191 -25.67 24.54 3.98
CA ILE A 191 -24.81 23.41 4.31
C ILE A 191 -23.73 23.20 3.26
N GLY A 192 -24.06 23.39 1.99
CA GLY A 192 -23.10 23.11 0.92
C GLY A 192 -23.65 23.27 -0.48
N ARG A 193 -22.77 23.04 -1.46
CA ARG A 193 -23.14 22.98 -2.88
C ARG A 193 -23.36 21.54 -3.28
N ALA A 194 -24.49 21.26 -3.91
CA ALA A 194 -24.87 19.93 -4.38
C ALA A 194 -24.69 19.83 -5.90
N VAL A 195 -24.13 18.71 -6.36
CA VAL A 195 -24.06 18.32 -7.76
C VAL A 195 -24.79 17.01 -7.97
N VAL A 196 -25.43 16.87 -9.13
CA VAL A 196 -26.29 15.72 -9.44
C VAL A 196 -25.65 14.89 -10.54
N GLY A 197 -25.63 13.57 -10.34
CA GLY A 197 -25.30 12.57 -11.35
C GLY A 197 -26.53 11.72 -11.67
N LYS A 198 -26.81 11.54 -12.97
CA LYS A 198 -27.87 10.66 -13.45
C LYS A 198 -27.30 9.25 -13.63
N ARG A 199 -27.95 8.27 -13.03
CA ARG A 199 -27.64 6.85 -13.18
C ARG A 199 -28.78 6.13 -13.91
N SER A 200 -28.52 4.91 -14.36
CA SER A 200 -29.54 4.03 -14.92
C SER A 200 -30.63 3.65 -13.91
N ASP A 201 -30.35 3.76 -12.62
CA ASP A 201 -31.18 3.35 -11.48
C ASP A 201 -31.69 4.51 -10.60
N GLY A 202 -31.36 5.78 -10.91
CA GLY A 202 -31.84 6.94 -10.16
C GLY A 202 -30.88 8.15 -10.20
N ALA A 203 -31.07 9.09 -9.27
CA ALA A 203 -30.17 10.22 -9.06
C ALA A 203 -29.16 9.92 -7.93
N ALA A 204 -27.90 10.28 -8.17
CA ALA A 204 -26.86 10.41 -7.16
C ALA A 204 -26.63 11.89 -6.90
N ILE A 205 -26.62 12.31 -5.64
CA ILE A 205 -26.35 13.71 -5.26
C ILE A 205 -25.12 13.72 -4.36
N SER A 206 -24.15 14.57 -4.71
CA SER A 206 -22.98 14.81 -3.86
C SER A 206 -23.01 16.23 -3.36
N VAL A 207 -22.90 16.42 -2.05
CA VAL A 207 -22.86 17.75 -1.43
C VAL A 207 -21.44 18.00 -0.95
N ASP A 208 -20.81 19.04 -1.50
CA ASP A 208 -19.58 19.64 -0.96
C ASP A 208 -19.98 20.53 0.22
N VAL A 209 -19.72 20.06 1.45
CA VAL A 209 -20.15 20.73 2.68
C VAL A 209 -19.22 21.87 2.98
N TYR A 210 -19.83 23.04 3.20
CA TYR A 210 -19.15 24.20 3.74
C TYR A 210 -20.14 25.07 4.52
N SER A 211 -19.79 25.34 5.78
CA SER A 211 -20.46 26.34 6.62
C SER A 211 -19.43 27.14 7.41
N ALA A 212 -19.65 28.45 7.52
CA ALA A 212 -18.81 29.31 8.35
C ALA A 212 -19.20 29.14 9.83
N GLY A 213 -18.19 29.08 10.70
CA GLY A 213 -18.34 29.03 12.15
C GLY A 213 -17.84 30.31 12.83
N ALA A 214 -17.91 30.33 14.16
CA ALA A 214 -17.42 31.45 14.95
C ALA A 214 -15.89 31.62 14.82
N ALA A 215 -15.40 32.86 14.99
CA ALA A 215 -13.98 33.18 15.01
C ALA A 215 -13.18 32.68 13.79
N GLY A 216 -13.81 32.62 12.61
CA GLY A 216 -13.16 32.17 11.37
C GLY A 216 -13.00 30.65 11.24
N SER A 217 -13.53 29.87 12.18
CA SER A 217 -13.69 28.42 11.99
C SER A 217 -14.65 28.11 10.84
N PHE A 218 -14.58 26.91 10.29
CA PHE A 218 -15.49 26.46 9.24
C PHE A 218 -15.68 24.95 9.28
N THR A 219 -16.84 24.47 8.85
CA THR A 219 -17.06 23.04 8.62
C THR A 219 -16.72 22.72 7.18
N SER A 220 -16.06 21.58 6.95
CA SER A 220 -15.86 21.03 5.62
C SER A 220 -16.09 19.52 5.64
N GLY A 221 -16.62 18.99 4.55
CA GLY A 221 -17.00 17.58 4.48
C GLY A 221 -17.72 17.24 3.18
N ASN A 222 -18.34 16.08 3.16
CA ASN A 222 -19.11 15.62 2.02
C ASN A 222 -20.37 14.87 2.46
N TRP A 223 -21.44 15.01 1.69
CA TRP A 223 -22.56 14.07 1.71
C TRP A 223 -22.62 13.33 0.39
N THR A 224 -22.87 12.03 0.47
CA THR A 224 -23.22 11.19 -0.66
C THR A 224 -24.65 10.73 -0.48
N LEU A 225 -25.51 11.08 -1.42
CA LEU A 225 -26.91 10.68 -1.45
C LEU A 225 -27.11 9.78 -2.66
N GLN A 226 -27.76 8.65 -2.44
CA GLN A 226 -28.20 7.74 -3.49
C GLN A 226 -29.70 7.59 -3.39
N SER A 227 -30.38 7.59 -4.53
CA SER A 227 -31.81 7.29 -4.57
C SER A 227 -32.07 5.99 -3.82
N ALA A 228 -32.93 6.05 -2.80
CA ALA A 228 -33.22 4.87 -2.00
C ALA A 228 -34.04 3.90 -2.85
N ALA A 229 -33.70 2.61 -2.74
CA ALA A 229 -34.53 1.58 -3.33
C ALA A 229 -35.93 1.66 -2.69
N MET A 230 -36.97 1.72 -3.52
CA MET A 230 -38.36 1.67 -3.06
C MET A 230 -38.68 0.33 -2.38
N ALA A 231 -37.92 -0.72 -2.71
CA ALA A 231 -38.02 -2.06 -2.13
C ALA A 231 -36.75 -2.43 -1.32
N PRO A 232 -36.84 -3.39 -0.39
CA PRO A 232 -35.68 -3.90 0.34
C PRO A 232 -34.61 -4.46 -0.62
N VAL A 233 -33.34 -4.14 -0.37
CA VAL A 233 -32.21 -4.75 -1.06
C VAL A 233 -31.92 -6.14 -0.52
N ALA A 234 -31.46 -7.05 -1.38
CA ALA A 234 -31.10 -8.41 -0.98
C ALA A 234 -29.90 -8.40 -0.02
N ALA A 235 -29.89 -9.33 0.94
CA ALA A 235 -28.80 -9.45 1.92
C ALA A 235 -27.43 -9.73 1.28
N THR A 236 -27.43 -10.33 0.09
CA THR A 236 -26.23 -10.69 -0.69
C THR A 236 -25.78 -9.63 -1.68
N ALA A 237 -26.43 -8.45 -1.71
CA ALA A 237 -26.16 -7.43 -2.74
C ALA A 237 -24.71 -6.89 -2.70
N LEU A 238 -24.04 -7.01 -1.55
CA LEU A 238 -22.64 -6.60 -1.36
C LEU A 238 -21.66 -7.79 -1.34
N ASP A 239 -22.11 -9.03 -1.56
CA ASP A 239 -21.22 -10.20 -1.53
C ASP A 239 -20.11 -10.06 -2.59
N GLY A 240 -18.89 -10.43 -2.20
CA GLY A 240 -17.70 -10.44 -3.04
C GLY A 240 -16.45 -9.84 -2.39
N GLU A 241 -15.43 -9.66 -3.23
CA GLU A 241 -14.14 -9.09 -2.85
C GLU A 241 -14.06 -7.62 -3.25
N TRP A 242 -13.53 -6.80 -2.35
CA TRP A 242 -13.51 -5.36 -2.46
C TRP A 242 -12.14 -4.82 -2.07
N LEU A 243 -11.73 -3.74 -2.73
CA LEU A 243 -10.63 -2.90 -2.31
C LEU A 243 -11.23 -1.59 -1.79
N CYS A 244 -11.05 -1.35 -0.50
CA CYS A 244 -11.56 -0.18 0.18
C CYS A 244 -10.43 0.80 0.47
N THR A 245 -10.73 2.09 0.43
CA THR A 245 -9.82 3.16 0.80
C THR A 245 -10.48 4.06 1.84
N HIS A 246 -9.73 4.48 2.86
CA HIS A 246 -10.16 5.51 3.80
C HIS A 246 -8.98 6.33 4.32
N PRO A 247 -9.22 7.56 4.83
CA PRO A 247 -8.20 8.41 5.45
C PRO A 247 -7.41 7.68 6.56
N GLU A 248 -6.08 7.62 6.49
CA GLU A 248 -5.28 7.07 7.59
C GLU A 248 -5.48 7.87 8.89
N PRO A 249 -5.55 7.20 10.05
CA PRO A 249 -5.57 7.87 11.35
C PRO A 249 -4.33 8.78 11.55
N GLY A 250 -4.49 9.87 12.29
CA GLY A 250 -3.37 10.73 12.69
C GLY A 250 -2.91 11.77 11.66
N SER A 251 -3.74 12.09 10.66
CA SER A 251 -3.49 13.18 9.70
C SER A 251 -2.21 13.01 8.86
N SER A 252 -1.93 11.77 8.41
CA SER A 252 -0.72 11.48 7.60
C SER A 252 -0.72 12.12 6.21
N GLY A 253 -1.87 12.58 5.70
CA GLY A 253 -2.05 13.01 4.32
C GLY A 253 -2.23 11.87 3.33
N ARG A 254 -2.37 10.62 3.80
CA ARG A 254 -2.50 9.40 3.00
C ARG A 254 -3.83 8.70 3.25
N SER A 255 -4.32 7.98 2.24
CA SER A 255 -5.40 7.02 2.39
C SER A 255 -4.83 5.61 2.54
N MET A 256 -5.30 4.87 3.53
CA MET A 256 -5.01 3.44 3.63
C MET A 256 -5.95 2.66 2.73
N ARG A 257 -5.37 1.73 1.97
CA ARG A 257 -6.09 0.79 1.12
C ARG A 257 -6.18 -0.56 1.83
N HIS A 258 -7.27 -1.28 1.75
CA HIS A 258 -7.40 -2.53 2.49
C HIS A 258 -8.39 -3.46 1.80
N TYR A 259 -8.12 -4.75 1.87
CA TYR A 259 -8.99 -5.78 1.30
C TYR A 259 -10.19 -6.00 2.21
N VAL A 260 -11.38 -5.98 1.61
CA VAL A 260 -12.64 -6.29 2.27
C VAL A 260 -13.30 -7.45 1.55
N SER A 261 -13.69 -8.47 2.31
CA SER A 261 -14.43 -9.62 1.80
C SER A 261 -15.79 -9.65 2.47
N ILE A 262 -16.86 -9.67 1.67
CA ILE A 262 -18.24 -9.73 2.15
C ILE A 262 -18.88 -11.03 1.67
N GLY A 263 -19.50 -11.75 2.60
CA GLY A 263 -20.24 -12.97 2.31
C GLY A 263 -20.88 -13.55 3.57
N ASN A 264 -21.97 -14.31 3.40
CA ASN A 264 -22.69 -14.92 4.53
C ASN A 264 -23.13 -13.92 5.62
N GLY A 265 -23.44 -12.68 5.22
CA GLY A 265 -23.82 -11.61 6.16
C GLY A 265 -22.67 -11.10 7.03
N LEU A 266 -21.41 -11.36 6.67
CA LEU A 266 -20.22 -10.87 7.35
C LEU A 266 -19.41 -9.97 6.42
N LEU A 267 -18.83 -8.92 6.99
CA LEU A 267 -17.76 -8.14 6.40
C LEU A 267 -16.47 -8.40 7.17
N GLN A 268 -15.46 -8.82 6.44
CA GLN A 268 -14.11 -9.07 6.93
C GLN A 268 -13.15 -8.08 6.28
N THR A 269 -12.14 -7.63 7.02
CA THR A 269 -11.09 -6.74 6.51
C THR A 269 -9.72 -7.29 6.87
N ASP A 270 -8.73 -7.15 5.98
CA ASP A 270 -7.35 -7.56 6.23
C ASP A 270 -6.62 -6.73 7.30
N THR A 271 -7.20 -5.61 7.75
CA THR A 271 -6.61 -4.69 8.73
C THR A 271 -7.14 -4.83 10.16
N ILE A 272 -8.25 -5.55 10.36
CA ILE A 272 -8.90 -5.73 11.68
C ILE A 272 -9.26 -7.20 11.82
N ASP A 273 -8.85 -7.82 12.93
CA ASP A 273 -9.02 -9.27 13.16
C ASP A 273 -10.40 -9.65 13.74
N ILE A 274 -11.36 -8.73 13.69
CA ILE A 274 -12.73 -8.89 14.20
C ILE A 274 -13.71 -8.63 13.06
N ASP A 275 -14.70 -9.51 12.93
CA ASP A 275 -15.70 -9.45 11.87
C ASP A 275 -16.84 -8.48 12.21
N LEU A 276 -17.42 -7.93 11.16
CA LEU A 276 -18.58 -7.06 11.23
C LEU A 276 -19.80 -7.80 10.66
N LYS A 277 -20.77 -8.11 11.51
CA LYS A 277 -22.05 -8.66 11.07
C LYS A 277 -22.85 -7.60 10.33
N LEU A 278 -23.34 -7.92 9.14
CA LEU A 278 -24.13 -7.04 8.31
C LEU A 278 -25.62 -7.42 8.36
N SER A 279 -26.46 -6.39 8.46
CA SER A 279 -27.91 -6.49 8.31
C SER A 279 -28.33 -5.59 7.14
N ALA A 280 -29.03 -6.15 6.16
CA ALA A 280 -29.55 -5.39 5.04
C ALA A 280 -30.82 -4.61 5.44
N ASN A 281 -31.02 -3.46 4.81
CA ASN A 281 -32.17 -2.56 5.02
C ASN A 281 -32.26 -1.96 6.43
N THR A 282 -31.10 -1.68 7.02
CA THR A 282 -31.00 -1.09 8.37
C THR A 282 -29.91 -0.02 8.41
N ALA A 283 -30.10 1.03 9.20
CA ALA A 283 -29.02 1.94 9.57
C ALA A 283 -28.18 1.36 10.74
N SER A 284 -26.87 1.67 10.81
CA SER A 284 -26.00 1.15 11.89
C SER A 284 -26.36 1.74 13.26
N GLY A 285 -26.14 0.95 14.32
CA GLY A 285 -26.31 1.36 15.71
C GLY A 285 -27.76 1.51 16.20
N SER A 286 -28.71 1.88 15.33
CA SER A 286 -30.13 2.03 15.68
C SER A 286 -30.95 0.74 15.47
N GLY A 287 -30.52 -0.14 14.54
CA GLY A 287 -31.33 -1.28 14.09
C GLY A 287 -32.61 -0.86 13.37
N SER A 288 -32.82 0.45 13.14
CA SER A 288 -34.00 1.01 12.51
C SER A 288 -34.01 0.67 11.03
N ALA A 289 -35.21 0.35 10.52
CA ALA A 289 -35.42 0.04 9.11
C ALA A 289 -35.03 1.23 8.22
N ALA A 290 -34.19 0.99 7.23
CA ALA A 290 -33.76 1.94 6.22
C ALA A 290 -33.41 1.19 4.92
N ASN A 291 -34.37 1.08 4.00
CA ASN A 291 -34.21 0.31 2.77
C ASN A 291 -33.02 0.77 1.92
N GLY A 292 -32.19 -0.17 1.48
CA GLY A 292 -31.01 0.12 0.67
C GLY A 292 -29.74 0.50 1.45
N LEU A 293 -29.79 0.56 2.79
CA LEU A 293 -28.59 0.63 3.64
C LEU A 293 -28.22 -0.74 4.21
N PHE A 294 -26.95 -0.90 4.59
CA PHE A 294 -26.49 -2.05 5.36
C PHE A 294 -25.93 -1.58 6.71
N GLY A 295 -26.53 -2.07 7.79
CA GLY A 295 -26.12 -1.79 9.16
C GLY A 295 -25.12 -2.84 9.62
N GLY A 296 -23.93 -2.40 10.01
CA GLY A 296 -22.92 -3.24 10.62
C GLY A 296 -23.08 -3.31 12.13
N GLN A 297 -22.66 -4.43 12.72
CA GLN A 297 -22.45 -4.62 14.15
C GLN A 297 -21.17 -5.43 14.36
N TRP A 298 -20.23 -4.95 15.17
CA TRP A 298 -19.02 -5.70 15.46
C TRP A 298 -19.36 -6.98 16.22
N ALA A 299 -18.68 -8.08 15.90
CA ALA A 299 -18.89 -9.37 16.59
C ALA A 299 -18.66 -9.30 18.11
N SER A 300 -17.90 -8.31 18.60
CA SER A 300 -17.71 -8.03 20.03
C SER A 300 -18.92 -7.39 20.73
N GLY A 301 -19.99 -7.04 19.98
CA GLY A 301 -21.23 -6.47 20.51
C GLY A 301 -21.25 -4.94 20.68
N ASN A 302 -20.21 -4.22 20.24
CA ASN A 302 -20.11 -2.76 20.42
C ASN A 302 -21.06 -1.97 19.49
N SER A 303 -21.67 -0.89 19.98
CA SER A 303 -22.77 -0.15 19.34
C SER A 303 -22.36 0.84 18.24
N SER A 304 -21.09 1.25 18.19
CA SER A 304 -20.58 2.27 17.25
C SER A 304 -20.09 1.69 15.92
N ALA A 305 -20.88 0.83 15.27
CA ALA A 305 -20.45 0.09 14.08
C ALA A 305 -20.69 0.85 12.75
N ARG A 306 -20.37 0.22 11.61
CA ARG A 306 -20.37 0.87 10.28
C ARG A 306 -21.74 0.83 9.60
N THR A 307 -22.16 1.92 8.95
CA THR A 307 -23.22 1.88 7.93
C THR A 307 -22.58 1.86 6.55
N LEU A 308 -23.06 0.98 5.67
CA LEU A 308 -22.64 0.90 4.27
C LEU A 308 -23.77 1.40 3.37
N LEU A 309 -23.39 2.21 2.39
CA LEU A 309 -24.24 2.79 1.36
C LEU A 309 -23.81 2.22 0.00
N PRO A 310 -24.52 1.21 -0.54
CA PRO A 310 -24.36 0.76 -1.92
C PRO A 310 -24.59 1.91 -2.90
N VAL A 311 -23.73 2.03 -3.91
CA VAL A 311 -23.80 3.07 -4.95
C VAL A 311 -23.99 2.44 -6.33
N SER A 312 -23.33 1.32 -6.58
CA SER A 312 -23.52 0.49 -7.77
C SER A 312 -23.26 -0.98 -7.42
N ALA A 313 -23.44 -1.89 -8.37
CA ALA A 313 -23.03 -3.29 -8.19
C ALA A 313 -21.52 -3.43 -7.90
N ASN A 314 -20.72 -2.42 -8.28
CA ASN A 314 -19.26 -2.42 -8.17
C ASN A 314 -18.72 -1.41 -7.17
N SER A 315 -19.57 -0.64 -6.47
CA SER A 315 -19.10 0.36 -5.51
C SER A 315 -20.05 0.59 -4.34
N PHE A 316 -19.47 0.85 -3.17
CA PHE A 316 -20.21 1.30 -1.99
C PHE A 316 -19.34 2.24 -1.15
N TYR A 317 -19.97 3.10 -0.34
CA TYR A 317 -19.29 3.86 0.71
C TYR A 317 -19.63 3.29 2.07
N TYR A 318 -18.81 3.58 3.07
CA TYR A 318 -19.16 3.30 4.46
C TYR A 318 -18.71 4.41 5.39
N ALA A 319 -19.41 4.55 6.51
CA ALA A 319 -18.98 5.38 7.62
C ALA A 319 -19.23 4.67 8.96
N GLY A 320 -18.37 4.93 9.94
CA GLY A 320 -18.48 4.42 11.32
C GLY A 320 -17.11 4.18 11.93
N SER A 321 -17.05 3.50 13.08
CA SER A 321 -15.78 3.27 13.79
C SER A 321 -14.72 2.61 12.91
N SER A 322 -13.46 3.02 13.09
CA SER A 322 -12.32 2.37 12.45
C SER A 322 -12.11 0.93 12.95
N GLY A 323 -12.57 0.59 14.17
CA GLY A 323 -12.53 -0.77 14.72
C GLY A 323 -13.41 -0.96 15.97
N PRO A 324 -13.45 -2.17 16.54
CA PRO A 324 -14.39 -2.52 17.62
C PRO A 324 -14.09 -1.85 18.97
N ALA A 325 -12.88 -1.33 19.18
CA ALA A 325 -12.49 -0.61 20.40
C ALA A 325 -12.48 0.92 20.21
N ASP A 326 -12.84 1.39 19.01
CA ASP A 326 -12.77 2.80 18.65
C ASP A 326 -14.14 3.46 18.83
N THR A 327 -14.18 4.46 19.71
CA THR A 327 -15.38 5.24 20.02
C THR A 327 -15.41 6.62 19.36
N ASP A 328 -14.29 7.09 18.79
CA ASP A 328 -14.10 8.50 18.43
C ASP A 328 -13.62 8.73 16.98
N THR A 329 -13.19 7.72 16.22
CA THR A 329 -12.81 7.91 14.82
C THR A 329 -13.84 7.36 13.83
N SER A 330 -14.57 8.29 13.21
CA SER A 330 -15.44 8.00 12.06
C SER A 330 -14.59 7.78 10.81
N ALA A 331 -14.33 6.53 10.44
CA ALA A 331 -13.73 6.19 9.17
C ALA A 331 -14.78 6.32 8.06
N LEU A 332 -14.62 7.30 7.17
CA LEU A 332 -15.31 7.34 5.88
C LEU A 332 -14.47 6.62 4.84
N GLY A 333 -15.00 5.55 4.25
CA GLY A 333 -14.32 4.83 3.19
C GLY A 333 -15.14 4.69 1.92
N ALA A 334 -14.43 4.54 0.81
CA ALA A 334 -14.98 4.17 -0.49
C ALA A 334 -14.45 2.77 -0.86
N CYS A 335 -15.33 1.91 -1.37
CA CYS A 335 -14.99 0.55 -1.75
C CYS A 335 -15.33 0.30 -3.21
N GLN A 336 -14.39 -0.34 -3.90
CA GLN A 336 -14.54 -0.76 -5.29
C GLN A 336 -14.43 -2.28 -5.36
N ARG A 337 -15.29 -2.90 -6.16
CA ARG A 337 -15.27 -4.35 -6.37
C ARG A 337 -13.96 -4.73 -7.06
N LEU A 338 -13.26 -5.72 -6.51
CA LEU A 338 -12.08 -6.26 -7.17
C LEU A 338 -12.49 -7.06 -8.41
N PRO A 339 -11.70 -6.96 -9.51
CA PRO A 339 -11.85 -7.87 -10.63
C PRO A 339 -11.78 -9.32 -10.17
N GLU A 340 -12.51 -10.22 -10.84
CA GLU A 340 -12.39 -11.64 -10.55
C GLU A 340 -10.95 -12.08 -10.79
N GLN A 341 -10.33 -12.61 -9.74
CA GLN A 341 -8.94 -13.04 -9.80
C GLN A 341 -8.82 -14.33 -10.61
N ALA A 342 -7.95 -14.31 -11.63
CA ALA A 342 -7.67 -15.48 -12.44
C ALA A 342 -7.16 -16.64 -11.57
N VAL A 343 -7.74 -17.81 -11.78
CA VAL A 343 -7.27 -19.06 -11.17
C VAL A 343 -5.93 -19.43 -11.77
N LEU A 344 -4.95 -19.81 -10.93
CA LEU A 344 -3.70 -20.41 -11.33
C LEU A 344 -3.71 -21.91 -10.97
N PRO A 345 -4.13 -22.79 -11.91
CA PRO A 345 -4.28 -24.22 -11.62
C PRO A 345 -2.98 -24.89 -11.20
N LYS A 346 -1.84 -24.37 -11.67
CA LYS A 346 -0.48 -24.88 -11.42
C LYS A 346 -0.17 -25.13 -9.93
N TYR A 347 -0.76 -24.35 -9.03
CA TYR A 347 -0.42 -24.36 -7.61
C TYR A 347 -1.56 -24.80 -6.68
N LEU A 348 -2.78 -25.01 -7.18
CA LEU A 348 -3.96 -25.27 -6.34
C LEU A 348 -3.81 -26.51 -5.44
N ASP A 349 -3.19 -27.57 -5.95
CA ASP A 349 -3.06 -28.86 -5.27
C ASP A 349 -1.80 -28.96 -4.39
N LYS A 350 -0.97 -27.92 -4.32
CA LYS A 350 0.32 -27.99 -3.60
C LYS A 350 0.10 -27.89 -2.09
N SER A 351 0.50 -28.93 -1.37
CA SER A 351 0.26 -29.07 0.06
C SER A 351 1.46 -28.61 0.90
N ALA A 352 1.18 -27.95 2.02
CA ALA A 352 2.19 -27.64 3.03
C ALA A 352 2.71 -28.88 3.79
N ALA A 353 2.00 -30.01 3.69
CA ALA A 353 2.45 -31.29 4.23
C ALA A 353 3.43 -32.02 3.31
N SER A 354 3.60 -31.55 2.07
CA SER A 354 4.56 -32.13 1.12
C SER A 354 5.99 -31.84 1.53
N THR A 355 6.84 -32.86 1.50
CA THR A 355 8.30 -32.70 1.61
C THR A 355 8.95 -32.36 0.28
N ASP A 356 8.21 -32.50 -0.83
CA ASP A 356 8.71 -32.22 -2.16
C ASP A 356 8.60 -30.73 -2.48
N PRO A 357 9.68 -30.11 -2.99
CA PRO A 357 9.64 -28.72 -3.39
C PRO A 357 8.81 -28.51 -4.65
N VAL A 358 8.24 -27.31 -4.76
CA VAL A 358 7.49 -26.87 -5.94
C VAL A 358 8.39 -26.01 -6.82
N MET A 359 8.53 -26.37 -8.09
CA MET A 359 9.23 -25.55 -9.07
C MET A 359 8.35 -24.39 -9.54
N ILE A 360 8.88 -23.17 -9.40
CA ILE A 360 8.20 -21.92 -9.75
C ILE A 360 9.04 -21.15 -10.77
N THR A 361 8.42 -20.26 -11.54
CA THR A 361 9.18 -19.16 -12.18
C THR A 361 9.18 -17.98 -11.24
N LEU A 362 10.21 -17.12 -11.28
CA LEU A 362 10.22 -15.93 -10.44
C LEU A 362 9.07 -14.97 -10.75
N ALA A 363 8.54 -14.98 -11.97
CA ALA A 363 7.36 -14.20 -12.36
C ALA A 363 6.07 -14.65 -11.64
N ASP A 364 6.00 -15.91 -11.19
CA ASP A 364 4.84 -16.43 -10.47
C ASP A 364 4.81 -15.97 -9.00
N ALA A 365 5.94 -15.48 -8.46
CA ALA A 365 6.10 -15.16 -7.04
C ALA A 365 5.71 -13.70 -6.70
N LEU A 366 4.64 -13.55 -5.93
CA LEU A 366 4.21 -12.26 -5.37
C LEU A 366 5.00 -11.91 -4.10
N PRO A 367 5.62 -10.72 -4.02
CA PRO A 367 6.28 -10.25 -2.81
C PRO A 367 5.34 -10.08 -1.61
N THR A 368 5.82 -10.47 -0.44
CA THR A 368 5.18 -10.25 0.88
C THR A 368 5.86 -9.17 1.74
N GLN A 369 6.78 -8.40 1.14
CA GLN A 369 7.43 -7.25 1.75
C GLN A 369 7.55 -6.09 0.74
N PRO A 370 7.51 -4.82 1.18
CA PRO A 370 7.58 -3.66 0.30
C PRO A 370 8.99 -3.23 -0.07
N ALA A 371 10.00 -3.70 0.64
CA ALA A 371 11.38 -3.24 0.50
C ALA A 371 12.38 -4.39 0.58
N ILE A 372 13.57 -4.18 0.06
CA ILE A 372 14.75 -5.04 0.17
C ILE A 372 15.97 -4.15 0.41
N GLY A 373 17.10 -4.73 0.77
CA GLY A 373 18.35 -3.98 0.93
C GLY A 373 19.08 -3.95 -0.41
N PHE A 374 19.11 -2.79 -1.09
CA PHE A 374 19.68 -2.70 -2.43
C PHE A 374 21.18 -3.02 -2.43
N ASP A 375 21.94 -2.60 -1.42
CA ASP A 375 23.38 -2.89 -1.38
C ASP A 375 23.69 -4.39 -1.23
N GLN A 376 22.78 -5.19 -0.64
CA GLN A 376 22.91 -6.65 -0.68
C GLN A 376 22.74 -7.18 -2.12
N ILE A 377 21.82 -6.60 -2.91
CA ILE A 377 21.63 -6.95 -4.31
C ILE A 377 22.83 -6.48 -5.15
N TYR A 378 23.31 -5.26 -4.92
CA TYR A 378 24.46 -4.69 -5.61
C TYR A 378 25.74 -5.48 -5.36
N TYR A 379 25.93 -6.02 -4.16
CA TYR A 379 27.00 -7.00 -3.91
C TYR A 379 26.92 -8.17 -4.90
N LYS A 380 25.74 -8.79 -5.03
CA LYS A 380 25.52 -9.92 -5.93
C LYS A 380 25.74 -9.50 -7.38
N GLN A 381 25.15 -8.38 -7.83
CA GLN A 381 25.31 -7.91 -9.21
C GLN A 381 26.75 -7.54 -9.56
N GLY A 382 27.47 -6.87 -8.66
CA GLY A 382 28.89 -6.56 -8.83
C GLY A 382 29.76 -7.82 -8.97
N ARG A 383 29.38 -8.91 -8.30
CA ARG A 383 30.05 -10.21 -8.43
C ARG A 383 29.63 -10.93 -9.72
N TYR A 384 28.35 -10.91 -10.06
CA TYR A 384 27.80 -11.55 -11.26
C TYR A 384 28.30 -10.90 -12.56
N THR A 385 28.71 -9.65 -12.50
CA THR A 385 29.30 -8.91 -13.64
C THR A 385 30.83 -8.88 -13.63
N HIS A 386 31.49 -9.49 -12.63
CA HIS A 386 32.95 -9.51 -12.55
C HIS A 386 33.52 -10.56 -13.51
N THR A 387 33.78 -10.13 -14.75
CA THR A 387 34.38 -10.94 -15.83
C THR A 387 35.89 -10.73 -15.99
N ALA A 388 36.44 -9.61 -15.49
CA ALA A 388 37.88 -9.34 -15.44
C ALA A 388 38.24 -8.28 -14.38
N THR A 389 39.50 -8.25 -13.96
CA THR A 389 40.16 -7.10 -13.30
C THR A 389 41.37 -6.71 -14.13
N GLY A 390 41.33 -5.54 -14.77
CA GLY A 390 42.34 -5.18 -15.77
C GLY A 390 42.33 -6.17 -16.94
N SER A 391 43.48 -6.73 -17.28
CA SER A 391 43.61 -7.77 -18.32
C SER A 391 43.41 -9.20 -17.78
N ALA A 392 43.33 -9.40 -16.46
CA ALA A 392 43.15 -10.71 -15.87
C ALA A 392 41.66 -11.11 -15.92
N ALA A 393 41.36 -12.22 -16.61
CA ALA A 393 40.02 -12.78 -16.64
C ALA A 393 39.58 -13.27 -15.24
N SER A 394 38.29 -13.13 -14.95
CA SER A 394 37.67 -13.54 -13.70
C SER A 394 36.55 -14.55 -13.96
N THR A 395 36.45 -15.55 -13.10
CA THR A 395 35.32 -16.50 -13.09
C THR A 395 34.24 -16.09 -12.09
N GLN A 396 34.35 -14.94 -11.43
CA GLN A 396 33.40 -14.54 -10.37
C GLN A 396 31.97 -14.36 -10.89
N TRP A 397 31.80 -14.04 -12.17
CA TRP A 397 30.50 -14.01 -12.83
C TRP A 397 29.74 -15.36 -12.76
N GLN A 398 30.45 -16.49 -12.70
CA GLN A 398 29.85 -17.82 -12.61
C GLN A 398 29.08 -18.01 -11.29
N LYS A 399 29.33 -17.16 -10.28
CA LYS A 399 28.64 -17.23 -9.00
C LYS A 399 27.12 -17.07 -9.14
N ALA A 400 26.60 -16.44 -10.21
CA ALA A 400 25.15 -16.39 -10.43
C ALA A 400 24.54 -17.78 -10.63
N PHE A 401 25.24 -18.66 -11.36
CA PHE A 401 24.81 -20.05 -11.57
C PHE A 401 25.01 -20.88 -10.31
N ASP A 402 26.11 -20.67 -9.59
CA ASP A 402 26.34 -21.34 -8.30
C ASP A 402 25.27 -20.93 -7.28
N ASP A 403 24.96 -19.64 -7.15
CA ASP A 403 23.91 -19.14 -6.25
C ASP A 403 22.54 -19.72 -6.64
N LEU A 404 22.25 -19.88 -7.93
CA LEU A 404 21.03 -20.56 -8.39
C LEU A 404 21.00 -22.02 -7.94
N CYS A 405 22.10 -22.77 -8.09
CA CYS A 405 22.19 -24.16 -7.61
C CYS A 405 22.10 -24.25 -6.08
N GLU A 406 22.79 -23.36 -5.36
CA GLU A 406 22.76 -23.25 -3.88
C GLU A 406 21.35 -22.99 -3.37
N ASP A 407 20.68 -21.97 -3.91
CA ASP A 407 19.29 -21.64 -3.56
C ASP A 407 18.29 -22.70 -4.08
N SER A 408 18.76 -23.67 -4.90
CA SER A 408 18.00 -24.85 -5.32
C SER A 408 18.30 -26.11 -4.49
N GLY A 409 19.05 -25.97 -3.39
CA GLY A 409 19.37 -27.07 -2.48
C GLY A 409 20.52 -27.96 -2.95
N GLN A 410 21.31 -27.49 -3.92
CA GLN A 410 22.54 -28.16 -4.36
C GLN A 410 23.77 -27.40 -3.82
N ASP A 411 24.97 -27.93 -4.05
CA ASP A 411 26.21 -27.30 -3.56
C ASP A 411 26.67 -26.13 -4.45
N SER A 412 26.86 -26.36 -5.75
CA SER A 412 27.27 -25.34 -6.73
C SER A 412 27.07 -25.90 -8.14
N THR A 413 27.55 -25.21 -9.17
CA THR A 413 27.75 -25.84 -10.48
C THR A 413 28.90 -26.85 -10.47
N THR A 414 28.87 -27.81 -11.40
CA THR A 414 30.00 -28.71 -11.62
C THR A 414 31.16 -27.97 -12.30
N LYS A 415 32.41 -28.47 -12.15
CA LYS A 415 33.65 -27.79 -12.62
C LYS A 415 33.66 -27.43 -14.11
N SER A 416 32.82 -28.07 -14.92
CA SER A 416 32.63 -27.79 -16.35
C SER A 416 31.14 -27.67 -16.72
N GLY A 417 30.30 -27.39 -15.73
CA GLY A 417 28.85 -27.35 -15.87
C GLY A 417 28.32 -26.08 -16.51
N ILE A 418 29.16 -25.07 -16.76
CA ILE A 418 28.79 -23.79 -17.37
C ILE A 418 29.63 -23.61 -18.65
N THR A 419 28.97 -23.18 -19.72
CA THR A 419 29.57 -22.83 -21.00
C THR A 419 29.16 -21.41 -21.40
N ALA A 420 29.72 -20.91 -22.51
CA ALA A 420 29.36 -19.59 -23.02
C ALA A 420 27.89 -19.46 -23.47
N SER A 421 27.19 -20.58 -23.70
CA SER A 421 25.76 -20.61 -24.07
C SER A 421 24.83 -20.89 -22.89
N SER A 422 25.37 -21.10 -21.69
CA SER A 422 24.58 -21.35 -20.48
C SER A 422 23.80 -20.10 -20.08
N LYS A 423 22.53 -20.28 -19.72
CA LYS A 423 21.58 -19.22 -19.36
C LYS A 423 20.92 -19.52 -18.02
N LEU A 424 20.80 -18.52 -17.15
CA LEU A 424 20.13 -18.66 -15.85
C LEU A 424 18.65 -19.00 -15.98
N ASN A 425 17.99 -18.51 -17.03
CA ASN A 425 16.58 -18.83 -17.32
C ASN A 425 16.37 -20.12 -18.12
N ASP A 426 17.43 -20.89 -18.36
CA ASP A 426 17.36 -22.23 -18.97
C ASP A 426 18.20 -23.20 -18.13
N ARG A 427 17.56 -23.88 -17.17
CA ARG A 427 18.23 -24.85 -16.30
C ARG A 427 18.81 -26.05 -17.04
N SER A 428 18.38 -26.32 -18.28
CA SER A 428 18.95 -27.42 -19.08
C SER A 428 20.30 -27.08 -19.70
N SER A 429 20.66 -25.78 -19.71
CA SER A 429 21.89 -25.28 -20.34
C SER A 429 23.13 -25.32 -19.43
N PHE A 430 23.00 -25.76 -18.18
CA PHE A 430 24.10 -25.93 -17.23
C PHE A 430 23.84 -27.09 -16.25
N THR A 431 24.86 -27.50 -15.49
CA THR A 431 24.77 -28.65 -14.59
C THR A 431 25.14 -28.28 -13.16
N CYS A 432 24.15 -28.35 -12.26
CA CYS A 432 24.36 -28.30 -10.81
C CYS A 432 24.96 -29.62 -10.29
N LYS A 433 25.69 -29.55 -9.19
CA LYS A 433 26.08 -30.72 -8.39
C LYS A 433 24.83 -31.39 -7.77
N ALA A 434 25.03 -32.53 -7.13
CA ALA A 434 23.97 -33.22 -6.39
C ALA A 434 23.41 -32.35 -5.25
N GLN A 435 22.19 -32.67 -4.83
CA GLN A 435 21.59 -32.08 -3.63
C GLN A 435 22.45 -32.37 -2.39
N VAL A 436 22.51 -31.40 -1.49
CA VAL A 436 23.19 -31.57 -0.20
C VAL A 436 22.25 -32.23 0.81
N ALA A 437 22.81 -32.75 1.91
CA ALA A 437 22.01 -33.29 2.99
C ALA A 437 21.07 -32.22 3.57
N ASN A 438 19.81 -32.60 3.86
CA ASN A 438 18.77 -31.70 4.39
C ASN A 438 18.51 -30.45 3.51
N TYR A 439 18.68 -30.57 2.18
CA TYR A 439 18.57 -29.43 1.28
C TYR A 439 17.24 -28.66 1.38
N GLN A 440 16.15 -29.30 1.83
CA GLN A 440 14.85 -28.67 2.01
C GLN A 440 14.91 -27.46 2.95
N SER A 441 15.79 -27.46 3.96
CA SER A 441 15.96 -26.31 4.87
C SER A 441 16.74 -25.15 4.24
N LEU A 442 17.34 -25.36 3.07
CA LEU A 442 18.07 -24.32 2.32
C LEU A 442 17.17 -23.61 1.31
N LEU A 443 16.07 -24.27 0.92
CA LEU A 443 15.13 -23.74 -0.05
C LEU A 443 14.35 -22.56 0.51
N LYS A 444 14.02 -21.63 -0.39
CA LYS A 444 13.14 -20.51 -0.07
C LYS A 444 11.71 -21.00 0.12
N THR A 445 10.90 -20.20 0.81
CA THR A 445 9.56 -20.58 1.23
C THR A 445 8.51 -19.71 0.55
N ALA A 446 7.34 -20.27 0.31
CA ALA A 446 6.17 -19.56 -0.21
C ALA A 446 4.88 -20.13 0.38
N VAL A 447 3.77 -19.43 0.19
CA VAL A 447 2.42 -19.97 0.43
C VAL A 447 1.59 -19.89 -0.84
N VAL A 448 0.65 -20.82 -0.98
CA VAL A 448 -0.41 -20.72 -1.99
C VAL A 448 -1.55 -19.93 -1.37
N GLY A 449 -1.83 -18.75 -1.91
CA GLY A 449 -2.95 -17.90 -1.53
C GLY A 449 -4.22 -18.18 -2.36
N PRO A 450 -5.24 -17.31 -2.23
CA PRO A 450 -6.50 -17.42 -2.93
C PRO A 450 -6.32 -17.68 -4.43
N LYS A 451 -7.14 -18.56 -5.00
CA LYS A 451 -7.15 -18.90 -6.43
C LYS A 451 -5.80 -19.45 -6.96
N GLY A 452 -4.89 -19.90 -6.08
CA GLY A 452 -3.62 -20.51 -6.48
C GLY A 452 -2.46 -19.51 -6.67
N GLN A 453 -2.64 -18.25 -6.30
CA GLN A 453 -1.56 -17.26 -6.35
C GLN A 453 -0.42 -17.62 -5.39
N LEU A 454 0.82 -17.42 -5.80
CA LEU A 454 1.97 -17.80 -4.97
C LEU A 454 2.56 -16.56 -4.30
N PHE A 455 2.63 -16.56 -2.97
CA PHE A 455 3.21 -15.47 -2.18
C PHE A 455 4.51 -15.92 -1.53
N LEU A 456 5.60 -15.23 -1.85
CA LEU A 456 6.94 -15.58 -1.38
C LEU A 456 7.10 -15.18 0.09
N THR A 457 7.46 -16.10 0.98
CA THR A 457 7.67 -15.80 2.42
C THR A 457 9.14 -15.62 2.78
N ASP A 458 10.05 -16.30 2.08
CA ASP A 458 11.50 -16.06 2.10
C ASP A 458 12.03 -15.97 0.67
N GLY A 459 13.16 -15.30 0.47
CA GLY A 459 13.90 -15.34 -0.79
C GLY A 459 13.84 -14.08 -1.63
N HIS A 460 13.18 -13.01 -1.18
CA HIS A 460 13.02 -11.77 -1.96
C HIS A 460 14.35 -11.20 -2.44
N HIS A 461 15.40 -11.22 -1.60
CA HIS A 461 16.74 -10.79 -2.02
C HIS A 461 17.44 -11.78 -2.95
N SER A 462 17.41 -13.08 -2.66
CA SER A 462 18.01 -14.13 -3.51
C SER A 462 17.40 -14.11 -4.91
N PHE A 463 16.07 -14.16 -4.97
CA PHE A 463 15.34 -14.21 -6.22
C PHE A 463 15.42 -12.88 -6.97
N THR A 464 15.38 -11.73 -6.29
CA THR A 464 15.66 -10.44 -6.96
C THR A 464 17.10 -10.39 -7.49
N SER A 465 18.08 -10.95 -6.78
CA SER A 465 19.45 -11.01 -7.29
C SER A 465 19.56 -11.84 -8.57
N LEU A 466 18.85 -12.97 -8.67
CA LEU A 466 18.80 -13.78 -9.89
C LEU A 466 17.98 -13.11 -11.00
N TRP A 467 16.87 -12.44 -10.65
CA TRP A 467 16.06 -11.67 -11.59
C TRP A 467 16.89 -10.61 -12.33
N GLU A 468 17.70 -9.87 -11.57
CA GLU A 468 18.56 -8.78 -12.05
C GLU A 468 19.91 -9.28 -12.63
N ALA A 469 20.21 -10.57 -12.53
CA ALA A 469 21.49 -11.12 -12.97
C ALA A 469 21.63 -11.07 -14.51
N PRO A 470 22.83 -10.83 -15.05
CA PRO A 470 23.11 -11.09 -16.46
C PRO A 470 22.74 -12.53 -16.80
N ASN A 471 21.95 -12.73 -17.85
CA ASN A 471 21.45 -14.06 -18.17
C ASN A 471 22.58 -15.03 -18.58
N SER A 472 23.65 -14.51 -19.19
CA SER A 472 24.79 -15.29 -19.71
C SER A 472 26.12 -14.53 -19.54
N ASN A 473 27.20 -15.28 -19.23
CA ASN A 473 28.60 -14.83 -19.26
C ASN A 473 28.93 -13.54 -18.49
N GLY A 474 28.13 -13.19 -17.47
CA GLY A 474 28.30 -11.97 -16.68
C GLY A 474 28.11 -10.67 -17.45
N ASN A 475 27.55 -10.72 -18.68
CA ASN A 475 27.42 -9.55 -19.54
C ASN A 475 25.96 -9.10 -19.62
N VAL A 476 25.65 -7.93 -19.05
CA VAL A 476 24.32 -7.31 -19.06
C VAL A 476 23.79 -7.05 -20.47
N ALA A 477 24.67 -6.89 -21.47
CA ALA A 477 24.26 -6.71 -22.86
C ALA A 477 23.61 -7.97 -23.46
N THR A 478 23.76 -9.14 -22.82
CA THR A 478 23.07 -10.38 -23.21
C THR A 478 21.64 -10.48 -22.65
N GLY A 479 21.19 -9.43 -21.97
CA GLY A 479 19.90 -9.37 -21.27
C GLY A 479 19.99 -9.88 -19.83
N LEU A 480 19.00 -9.52 -19.03
CA LEU A 480 18.83 -10.01 -17.67
C LEU A 480 18.09 -11.36 -17.69
N ALA A 481 18.31 -12.20 -16.66
CA ALA A 481 17.65 -13.50 -16.58
C ALA A 481 16.12 -13.36 -16.42
N GLY A 482 15.68 -12.37 -15.62
CA GLY A 482 14.30 -11.95 -15.48
C GLY A 482 13.39 -13.02 -14.86
N GLY A 483 12.07 -12.84 -15.05
CA GLY A 483 11.06 -13.65 -14.38
C GLY A 483 10.97 -15.12 -14.79
N GLN A 484 11.67 -15.54 -15.85
CA GLN A 484 11.64 -16.93 -16.34
C GLN A 484 12.61 -17.86 -15.60
N VAL A 485 13.46 -17.33 -14.72
CA VAL A 485 14.32 -18.16 -13.87
C VAL A 485 13.46 -19.12 -13.04
N GLN A 486 13.83 -20.40 -13.06
CA GLN A 486 13.11 -21.45 -12.35
C GLN A 486 13.78 -21.79 -11.03
N MET A 487 13.03 -21.70 -9.93
CA MET A 487 13.51 -21.97 -8.58
C MET A 487 12.59 -22.95 -7.84
N PRO A 488 13.12 -23.91 -7.06
CA PRO A 488 12.32 -24.69 -6.13
C PRO A 488 12.00 -23.87 -4.88
N VAL A 489 10.78 -24.01 -4.36
CA VAL A 489 10.35 -23.47 -3.07
C VAL A 489 9.64 -24.51 -2.23
N MET A 490 9.70 -24.36 -0.91
CA MET A 490 8.88 -25.12 0.03
C MET A 490 7.58 -24.37 0.31
N ILE A 491 6.45 -25.08 0.23
CA ILE A 491 5.14 -24.52 0.54
C ILE A 491 4.88 -24.59 2.05
N LYS A 492 4.60 -23.44 2.68
CA LYS A 492 4.35 -23.31 4.12
C LYS A 492 2.86 -23.35 4.47
N GLY A 493 1.98 -23.13 3.50
CA GLY A 493 0.53 -23.10 3.66
C GLY A 493 -0.19 -23.07 2.32
N ASN A 494 -1.39 -23.65 2.27
CA ASN A 494 -2.28 -23.54 1.12
C ASN A 494 -3.64 -22.99 1.57
N TYR A 495 -3.96 -21.81 1.06
CA TYR A 495 -5.12 -20.98 1.39
C TYR A 495 -5.93 -20.66 0.13
N LYS A 496 -5.95 -21.55 -0.87
CA LYS A 496 -6.63 -21.33 -2.16
C LYS A 496 -8.13 -20.99 -2.02
N ASP A 497 -8.75 -21.50 -0.96
CA ASP A 497 -10.18 -21.39 -0.67
C ASP A 497 -10.50 -20.18 0.24
N ALA A 498 -9.48 -19.47 0.73
CA ALA A 498 -9.65 -18.28 1.53
C ALA A 498 -10.10 -17.09 0.66
N ASN A 499 -10.87 -16.18 1.26
CA ASN A 499 -11.08 -14.84 0.70
C ASN A 499 -9.86 -13.93 1.00
N ASN A 500 -9.77 -12.75 0.38
CA ASN A 500 -8.58 -11.90 0.57
C ASN A 500 -8.41 -11.46 2.02
N ALA A 501 -9.48 -11.05 2.70
CA ALA A 501 -9.39 -10.57 4.08
C ALA A 501 -8.85 -11.65 5.03
N SER A 502 -9.46 -12.84 5.03
CA SER A 502 -9.05 -13.97 5.87
C SER A 502 -7.65 -14.48 5.52
N PHE A 503 -7.29 -14.51 4.24
CA PHE A 503 -5.94 -14.86 3.80
C PHE A 503 -4.90 -13.91 4.40
N TRP A 504 -5.09 -12.59 4.25
CA TRP A 504 -4.11 -11.62 4.74
C TRP A 504 -4.04 -11.54 6.27
N ARG A 505 -5.16 -11.75 6.98
CA ARG A 505 -5.13 -11.95 8.44
C ARG A 505 -4.28 -13.15 8.82
N THR A 506 -4.45 -14.26 8.11
CA THR A 506 -3.66 -15.50 8.33
C THR A 506 -2.17 -15.26 8.06
N MET A 507 -1.85 -14.55 6.97
CA MET A 507 -0.49 -14.16 6.62
C MET A 507 0.15 -13.31 7.73
N ARG A 508 -0.57 -12.31 8.28
CA ARG A 508 -0.09 -11.50 9.42
C ARG A 508 0.10 -12.34 10.68
N ALA A 509 -0.88 -13.17 11.04
CA ALA A 509 -0.84 -14.01 12.23
C ALA A 509 0.35 -14.99 12.21
N ASN A 510 0.64 -15.57 11.04
CA ASN A 510 1.76 -16.48 10.83
C ASN A 510 3.11 -15.77 10.61
N LYS A 511 3.15 -14.43 10.63
CA LYS A 511 4.34 -13.61 10.34
C LYS A 511 4.98 -13.93 8.98
N PHE A 512 4.16 -14.20 7.97
CA PHE A 512 4.58 -14.48 6.59
C PHE A 512 4.68 -13.24 5.70
N VAL A 513 4.63 -12.06 6.31
CA VAL A 513 4.53 -10.78 5.61
C VAL A 513 5.15 -9.68 6.47
N TRP A 514 5.85 -8.77 5.80
CA TRP A 514 6.41 -7.56 6.38
C TRP A 514 5.70 -6.33 5.79
N LEU A 515 4.87 -5.65 6.59
CA LEU A 515 4.07 -4.50 6.15
C LEU A 515 4.60 -3.16 6.68
N LYS A 516 5.93 -2.99 6.69
CA LYS A 516 6.56 -1.74 7.11
C LYS A 516 7.51 -1.23 6.04
N LEU A 517 7.43 0.07 5.77
CA LEU A 517 8.35 0.78 4.92
C LEU A 517 9.68 1.07 5.66
N PRO A 518 10.74 1.44 4.93
CA PRO A 518 12.06 1.72 5.52
C PRO A 518 12.04 2.84 6.58
N ASP A 519 11.10 3.77 6.50
CA ASP A 519 10.89 4.86 7.47
C ASP A 519 10.10 4.42 8.72
N GLY A 520 9.76 3.13 8.82
CA GLY A 520 8.95 2.57 9.89
C GLY A 520 7.43 2.73 9.70
N SER A 521 6.98 3.46 8.66
CA SER A 521 5.55 3.62 8.42
C SER A 521 4.91 2.30 8.02
N SER A 522 3.73 2.02 8.59
CA SER A 522 2.97 0.83 8.25
C SER A 522 2.31 0.99 6.88
N ILE A 523 2.21 -0.12 6.15
CA ILE A 523 1.44 -0.23 4.92
C ILE A 523 0.42 -1.36 5.06
N THR A 524 -0.38 -1.54 4.03
CA THR A 524 -1.32 -2.66 3.94
C THR A 524 -0.89 -3.66 2.88
N PRO A 525 -1.46 -4.87 2.87
CA PRO A 525 -1.24 -5.83 1.80
C PRO A 525 -1.60 -5.32 0.39
N ALA A 526 -2.49 -4.33 0.28
CA ALA A 526 -2.83 -3.69 -1.00
C ALA A 526 -1.69 -2.83 -1.57
N ASP A 527 -0.71 -2.46 -0.74
CA ASP A 527 0.45 -1.64 -1.11
C ASP A 527 1.71 -2.47 -1.41
N LEU A 528 1.62 -3.80 -1.26
CA LEU A 528 2.73 -4.69 -1.60
C LEU A 528 3.01 -4.68 -3.11
N PRO A 529 4.28 -4.71 -3.53
CA PRO A 529 4.66 -4.87 -4.93
C PRO A 529 4.06 -6.15 -5.53
N ARG A 530 3.85 -6.15 -6.85
CA ARG A 530 3.25 -7.29 -7.56
C ARG A 530 4.27 -8.20 -8.22
N GLN A 531 5.55 -7.81 -8.24
CA GLN A 531 6.62 -8.59 -8.84
C GLN A 531 7.93 -8.34 -8.08
N LEU A 532 8.81 -9.34 -8.13
CA LEU A 532 10.21 -9.21 -7.71
C LEU A 532 10.98 -8.33 -8.70
N GLY A 533 12.18 -7.86 -8.30
CA GLY A 533 12.99 -6.96 -9.13
C GLY A 533 13.07 -5.54 -8.58
N LEU A 534 14.21 -4.88 -8.79
CA LEU A 534 14.50 -3.53 -8.31
C LEU A 534 13.60 -2.48 -8.96
N SER A 535 13.22 -2.70 -10.22
CA SER A 535 12.36 -1.79 -10.99
C SER A 535 10.86 -2.05 -10.81
N ASN A 536 10.50 -3.07 -10.03
CA ASN A 536 9.12 -3.59 -9.95
C ASN A 536 8.39 -3.22 -8.64
N GLY A 537 8.86 -2.17 -7.96
CA GLY A 537 8.19 -1.55 -6.81
C GLY A 537 8.77 -1.92 -5.45
N LEU A 538 9.71 -2.86 -5.37
CA LEU A 538 10.48 -3.11 -4.14
C LEU A 538 11.39 -1.91 -3.85
N LYS A 539 11.18 -1.26 -2.72
CA LYS A 539 11.97 -0.10 -2.29
C LYS A 539 13.31 -0.52 -1.68
N ASP A 540 14.24 0.42 -1.59
CA ASP A 540 15.46 0.24 -0.83
C ASP A 540 15.22 0.47 0.68
N ASP A 541 15.68 -0.46 1.50
CA ASP A 541 15.80 -0.34 2.94
C ASP A 541 17.31 -0.38 3.33
N PRO A 542 17.90 0.79 3.63
CA PRO A 542 19.31 0.88 4.03
C PRO A 542 19.64 0.15 5.33
N PHE A 543 18.71 0.03 6.27
CA PHE A 543 18.91 -0.77 7.49
C PHE A 543 18.94 -2.25 7.14
N ARG A 544 18.05 -2.71 6.25
CA ARG A 544 18.07 -4.08 5.75
C ARG A 544 19.39 -4.41 5.04
N SER A 545 19.98 -3.47 4.31
CA SER A 545 21.32 -3.59 3.73
C SER A 545 22.42 -3.64 4.80
N LEU A 546 22.41 -2.70 5.76
CA LEU A 546 23.37 -2.67 6.87
C LEU A 546 23.40 -4.01 7.60
N VAL A 547 22.24 -4.52 8.02
CA VAL A 547 22.16 -5.75 8.81
C VAL A 547 22.68 -6.96 8.04
N TYR A 548 22.53 -7.01 6.71
CA TYR A 548 23.16 -8.06 5.91
C TYR A 548 24.69 -8.07 6.05
N PHE A 549 25.33 -6.90 6.08
CA PHE A 549 26.78 -6.80 6.26
C PHE A 549 27.26 -6.99 7.71
N THR A 550 26.36 -6.93 8.70
CA THR A 550 26.67 -7.30 10.10
C THR A 550 26.64 -8.82 10.36
N ARG A 551 26.19 -9.62 9.38
CA ARG A 551 26.18 -11.08 9.51
C ARG A 551 27.61 -11.61 9.62
N GLU A 552 27.82 -12.55 10.53
CA GLU A 552 29.13 -13.10 10.93
C GLU A 552 30.07 -12.03 11.54
N VAL A 553 29.55 -10.85 11.86
CA VAL A 553 30.27 -9.77 12.56
C VAL A 553 29.64 -9.52 13.93
N GLY A 554 28.32 -9.29 13.98
CA GLY A 554 27.55 -9.08 15.22
C GLY A 554 26.49 -10.15 15.50
N TYR A 555 26.03 -10.88 14.47
CA TYR A 555 25.09 -12.00 14.62
C TYR A 555 25.34 -13.08 13.53
N ASN A 556 24.96 -14.32 13.80
CA ASN A 556 24.95 -15.41 12.83
C ASN A 556 23.52 -15.72 12.39
N LYS A 557 23.34 -16.21 11.16
CA LYS A 557 22.04 -16.76 10.76
C LYS A 557 21.75 -18.01 11.62
N PRO A 558 20.67 -18.04 12.42
CA PRO A 558 20.33 -19.22 13.20
C PRO A 558 19.86 -20.37 12.27
N VAL A 559 19.89 -21.61 12.77
CA VAL A 559 19.51 -22.81 11.99
C VAL A 559 18.08 -22.71 11.44
N ASN A 560 17.16 -22.21 12.27
CA ASN A 560 15.77 -21.96 11.90
C ASN A 560 15.52 -20.44 11.97
N PRO A 561 15.90 -19.67 10.94
CA PRO A 561 15.68 -18.23 10.95
C PRO A 561 14.19 -17.92 10.98
N SER A 562 13.82 -16.90 11.76
CA SER A 562 12.54 -16.23 11.54
C SER A 562 12.50 -15.69 10.12
N GLU A 563 11.32 -15.73 9.50
CA GLU A 563 11.05 -14.91 8.32
C GLU A 563 11.39 -13.45 8.66
N PHE A 564 11.95 -12.71 7.71
CA PHE A 564 12.36 -11.30 7.88
C PHE A 564 13.39 -11.03 9.00
N LEU A 565 14.23 -12.01 9.37
CA LEU A 565 15.26 -11.91 10.43
C LEU A 565 16.01 -10.56 10.45
N GLU A 566 16.54 -10.12 9.31
CA GLU A 566 17.33 -8.88 9.26
C GLU A 566 16.48 -7.60 9.39
N PHE A 567 15.20 -7.64 8.99
CA PHE A 567 14.31 -6.51 9.21
C PHE A 567 14.03 -6.31 10.70
N TYR A 568 13.86 -7.39 11.47
CA TYR A 568 13.68 -7.28 12.92
C TYR A 568 14.92 -6.70 13.62
N TRP A 569 16.12 -7.10 13.22
CA TRP A 569 17.36 -6.47 13.70
C TRP A 569 17.45 -5.00 13.28
N GLY A 570 17.04 -4.65 12.06
CA GLY A 570 16.98 -3.27 11.58
C GLY A 570 15.99 -2.40 12.38
N GLU A 571 14.81 -2.94 12.68
CA GLU A 571 13.81 -2.32 13.56
C GLU A 571 14.37 -2.12 14.98
N TRP A 572 15.03 -3.15 15.52
CA TRP A 572 15.61 -3.11 16.87
C TRP A 572 16.72 -2.06 17.02
N LEU A 573 17.57 -1.88 16.00
CA LEU A 573 18.61 -0.85 15.95
C LEU A 573 18.01 0.57 15.96
N GLN A 574 16.93 0.77 15.20
CA GLN A 574 16.24 2.05 15.12
C GLN A 574 15.48 2.40 16.41
N ALA A 575 14.95 1.39 17.09
CA ALA A 575 14.15 1.58 18.29
C ALA A 575 14.97 2.13 19.48
N SER A 576 14.29 2.87 20.35
CA SER A 576 14.82 3.29 21.65
C SER A 576 15.15 2.07 22.53
N PRO A 577 16.22 2.12 23.35
CA PRO A 577 17.18 3.22 23.55
C PRO A 577 18.27 3.38 22.49
N ARG A 578 18.43 2.45 21.53
CA ARG A 578 19.56 2.46 20.58
C ARG A 578 19.53 3.69 19.68
N ASN A 579 18.35 4.04 19.16
CA ASN A 579 18.14 5.21 18.30
C ASN A 579 19.23 5.34 17.20
N PHE A 580 19.64 4.20 16.60
CA PHE A 580 20.72 4.20 15.62
C PHE A 580 20.30 4.99 14.38
N LYS A 581 21.11 5.98 13.98
CA LYS A 581 20.78 6.87 12.85
C LYS A 581 21.75 6.65 11.70
N LEU A 582 21.28 6.01 10.62
CA LEU A 582 22.11 5.83 9.43
C LEU A 582 22.56 7.15 8.80
N SER A 583 21.81 8.24 8.99
CA SER A 583 22.16 9.58 8.50
C SER A 583 23.44 10.16 9.12
N GLN A 584 23.99 9.54 10.16
CA GLN A 584 25.28 9.93 10.75
C GLN A 584 26.47 9.37 9.97
N TYR A 585 26.24 8.47 9.02
CA TYR A 585 27.28 7.77 8.28
C TYR A 585 27.22 8.10 6.78
N ASN A 586 28.39 8.17 6.14
CA ASN A 586 28.49 8.23 4.69
C ASN A 586 28.55 6.83 4.10
N LEU A 587 27.37 6.27 3.80
CA LEU A 587 27.27 4.91 3.25
C LEU A 587 27.84 4.78 1.83
N ASN A 588 28.22 5.89 1.18
CA ASN A 588 28.91 5.88 -0.12
C ASN A 588 30.41 5.58 -0.04
N LEU A 589 30.99 5.65 1.16
CA LEU A 589 32.41 5.41 1.38
C LEU A 589 32.60 4.16 2.22
N ALA A 590 33.62 3.36 1.91
CA ALA A 590 33.97 2.19 2.70
C ALA A 590 34.60 2.55 4.06
N GLY A 591 34.95 3.82 4.33
CA GLY A 591 35.81 4.23 5.45
C GLY A 591 35.37 3.77 6.86
N ASN A 592 36.35 3.68 7.75
CA ASN A 592 36.23 3.38 9.19
C ASN A 592 37.06 4.44 9.94
N GLY A 593 36.45 5.21 10.85
CA GLY A 593 37.10 6.36 11.50
C GLY A 593 36.47 7.72 11.17
N SER A 594 37.29 8.77 10.98
CA SER A 594 36.85 10.18 10.86
C SER A 594 35.83 10.44 9.76
N ASP A 595 35.84 9.63 8.69
CA ASP A 595 34.97 9.81 7.53
C ASP A 595 33.56 9.22 7.77
N GLY A 596 33.34 8.54 8.90
CA GLY A 596 32.04 7.96 9.27
C GLY A 596 31.48 7.02 8.19
N GLY A 597 32.34 6.28 7.49
CA GLY A 597 31.93 5.46 6.34
C GLY A 597 31.12 4.22 6.71
N TYR A 598 30.76 3.44 5.70
CA TYR A 598 29.89 2.27 5.83
C TYR A 598 30.51 1.19 6.76
N MET A 599 31.84 1.02 6.77
CA MET A 599 32.48 0.10 7.72
C MET A 599 32.30 0.55 9.17
N GLN A 600 32.32 1.86 9.45
CA GLN A 600 32.01 2.38 10.79
C GLN A 600 30.56 2.04 11.19
N ALA A 601 29.59 2.24 10.29
CA ALA A 601 28.20 1.89 10.54
C ALA A 601 28.03 0.38 10.86
N ILE A 602 28.69 -0.49 10.11
CA ILE A 602 28.67 -1.95 10.32
C ILE A 602 29.28 -2.30 11.67
N LYS A 603 30.40 -1.68 12.04
CA LYS A 603 31.06 -1.89 13.33
C LYS A 603 30.17 -1.48 14.49
N ASP A 604 29.60 -0.28 14.44
CA ASP A 604 28.79 0.27 15.52
C ASP A 604 27.50 -0.53 15.71
N ALA A 605 26.81 -0.86 14.61
CA ALA A 605 25.63 -1.72 14.65
C ALA A 605 25.95 -3.12 15.19
N SER A 606 27.06 -3.73 14.75
CA SER A 606 27.48 -5.05 15.24
C SER A 606 27.79 -5.02 16.75
N ASN A 607 28.47 -3.98 17.24
CA ASN A 607 28.74 -3.83 18.67
C ASN A 607 27.45 -3.69 19.49
N LEU A 608 26.44 -2.99 18.99
CA LEU A 608 25.13 -2.94 19.63
C LEU A 608 24.49 -4.32 19.68
N MET A 609 24.53 -5.11 18.59
CA MET A 609 23.99 -6.48 18.58
C MET A 609 24.70 -7.39 19.58
N LEU A 610 26.02 -7.32 19.67
CA LEU A 610 26.81 -8.08 20.66
C LEU A 610 26.45 -7.67 22.10
N ALA A 611 26.18 -6.39 22.33
CA ALA A 611 25.83 -5.85 23.64
C ALA A 611 24.34 -5.99 24.01
N ALA A 612 23.48 -6.46 23.09
CA ALA A 612 22.07 -6.67 23.38
C ALA A 612 21.89 -7.62 24.58
N ASN A 613 20.89 -7.37 25.42
CA ASN A 613 20.59 -8.32 26.49
C ASN A 613 20.15 -9.65 25.84
N PRO A 614 20.74 -10.80 26.20
CA PRO A 614 20.39 -12.09 25.59
C PRO A 614 18.90 -12.44 25.62
N ALA A 615 18.17 -11.96 26.62
CA ALA A 615 16.72 -12.15 26.78
C ALA A 615 15.87 -11.05 26.13
N GLU A 616 16.48 -10.01 25.55
CA GLU A 616 15.75 -8.93 24.89
C GLU A 616 15.08 -9.43 23.61
N MET A 617 13.82 -9.05 23.43
CA MET A 617 13.06 -9.34 22.22
C MET A 617 13.55 -8.46 21.07
N ILE A 618 13.86 -9.06 19.92
CA ILE A 618 14.33 -8.32 18.75
C ILE A 618 13.13 -7.95 17.88
N GLY A 619 12.73 -6.68 17.95
CA GLY A 619 11.57 -6.15 17.23
C GLY A 619 10.28 -6.94 17.53
N ALA A 620 9.37 -6.99 16.57
CA ALA A 620 8.14 -7.80 16.65
C ALA A 620 8.32 -9.29 16.30
N SER A 621 9.56 -9.80 16.28
CA SER A 621 9.87 -11.18 15.85
C SER A 621 9.25 -12.25 16.75
N GLY A 622 9.04 -11.95 18.03
CA GLY A 622 8.66 -12.96 19.03
C GLY A 622 9.82 -13.86 19.45
N TYR A 623 11.05 -13.52 19.06
CA TYR A 623 12.29 -14.20 19.46
C TYR A 623 13.25 -13.23 20.17
N ASN A 624 14.02 -13.78 21.12
CA ASN A 624 15.05 -13.01 21.82
C ASN A 624 16.36 -12.91 21.02
N ALA A 625 17.31 -12.10 21.49
CA ALA A 625 18.60 -11.86 20.84
C ALA A 625 19.36 -13.16 20.48
N VAL A 626 19.41 -14.12 21.41
CA VAL A 626 20.09 -15.41 21.18
C VAL A 626 19.41 -16.22 20.09
N GLN A 627 18.07 -16.33 20.13
CA GLN A 627 17.29 -17.02 19.10
C GLN A 627 17.41 -16.34 17.74
N MET A 628 17.64 -15.04 17.72
CA MET A 628 17.87 -14.21 16.53
C MET A 628 19.34 -14.19 16.10
N GLY A 629 20.18 -15.03 16.72
CA GLY A 629 21.54 -15.32 16.27
C GLY A 629 22.62 -14.41 16.84
N GLN A 630 22.36 -13.68 17.92
CA GLN A 630 23.37 -12.85 18.60
C GLN A 630 24.69 -13.62 18.80
N MET A 631 25.81 -13.00 18.42
CA MET A 631 27.15 -13.54 18.68
C MET A 631 27.67 -13.09 20.05
N THR A 632 28.63 -13.84 20.60
CA THR A 632 29.29 -13.49 21.87
C THR A 632 30.59 -12.69 21.68
N ALA A 633 31.09 -12.60 20.45
CA ALA A 633 32.33 -11.91 20.11
C ALA A 633 32.25 -11.28 18.72
N PHE A 634 33.00 -10.20 18.51
CA PHE A 634 33.06 -9.50 17.24
C PHE A 634 33.78 -10.33 16.16
N GLY A 635 33.15 -10.48 15.00
CA GLY A 635 33.70 -11.21 13.86
C GLY A 635 34.75 -10.43 13.08
N THR A 636 35.94 -10.27 13.65
CA THR A 636 37.04 -9.46 13.08
C THR A 636 37.44 -9.90 11.66
N ALA A 637 37.54 -11.21 11.40
CA ALA A 637 37.97 -11.71 10.09
C ALA A 637 36.97 -11.31 8.97
N THR A 638 35.68 -11.56 9.19
CA THR A 638 34.62 -11.19 8.24
C THR A 638 34.58 -9.68 8.06
N TYR A 639 34.65 -8.91 9.15
CA TYR A 639 34.68 -7.45 9.10
C TYR A 639 35.83 -6.93 8.24
N THR A 640 37.05 -7.42 8.43
CA THR A 640 38.22 -7.00 7.65
C THR A 640 38.13 -7.42 6.17
N GLU A 641 37.44 -8.50 5.83
CA GLU A 641 37.24 -8.92 4.43
C GLU A 641 36.29 -7.98 3.67
N LEU A 642 35.26 -7.42 4.34
CA LEU A 642 34.18 -6.66 3.69
C LEU A 642 34.63 -5.59 2.66
N PRO A 643 35.57 -4.67 2.97
CA PRO A 643 35.97 -3.61 2.07
C PRO A 643 37.12 -4.01 1.14
N THR A 644 37.56 -5.28 1.16
CA THR A 644 38.71 -5.74 0.36
C THR A 644 38.41 -5.52 -1.13
N PRO A 645 39.21 -4.71 -1.85
CA PRO A 645 38.95 -4.41 -3.27
C PRO A 645 39.15 -5.64 -4.16
N LYS A 646 38.70 -5.54 -5.42
CA LYS A 646 39.00 -6.56 -6.43
C LYS A 646 40.52 -6.72 -6.58
N PRO A 647 41.07 -7.92 -6.31
CA PRO A 647 42.50 -8.16 -6.48
C PRO A 647 42.86 -8.20 -7.98
N ALA A 648 44.09 -7.80 -8.30
CA ALA A 648 44.59 -7.78 -9.68
C ALA A 648 44.61 -9.14 -10.38
N ASP A 649 44.49 -10.24 -9.63
CA ASP A 649 44.45 -11.61 -10.14
C ASP A 649 43.03 -12.08 -10.52
N GLY A 650 42.03 -11.18 -10.50
CA GLY A 650 40.66 -11.47 -10.91
C GLY A 650 39.87 -12.32 -9.90
N LYS A 651 40.39 -12.57 -8.70
CA LYS A 651 39.66 -13.30 -7.64
C LYS A 651 38.53 -12.47 -7.02
N LYS A 652 37.77 -13.09 -6.10
CA LYS A 652 36.67 -12.44 -5.38
C LYS A 652 37.17 -11.22 -4.58
N ALA A 653 36.39 -10.14 -4.61
CA ALA A 653 36.51 -9.03 -3.67
C ALA A 653 35.65 -9.27 -2.41
N GLY A 654 35.78 -8.36 -1.44
CA GLY A 654 34.89 -8.26 -0.28
C GLY A 654 33.46 -7.90 -0.67
N LYS A 655 32.48 -8.30 0.15
CA LYS A 655 31.05 -8.10 -0.16
C LYS A 655 30.71 -6.61 -0.31
N LEU A 656 31.21 -5.77 0.58
CA LEU A 656 30.95 -4.33 0.56
C LEU A 656 31.67 -3.64 -0.61
N ALA A 657 32.89 -4.06 -0.93
CA ALA A 657 33.62 -3.53 -2.09
C ALA A 657 32.83 -3.70 -3.40
N TYR A 658 32.30 -4.91 -3.64
CA TYR A 658 31.42 -5.17 -4.79
C TYR A 658 30.17 -4.30 -4.80
N ALA A 659 29.50 -4.13 -3.66
CA ALA A 659 28.28 -3.33 -3.57
C ALA A 659 28.53 -1.86 -3.92
N LEU A 660 29.59 -1.27 -3.34
CA LEU A 660 29.97 0.13 -3.57
C LEU A 660 30.39 0.39 -5.02
N GLU A 661 31.20 -0.51 -5.58
CA GLU A 661 31.65 -0.40 -6.98
C GLU A 661 30.47 -0.51 -7.95
N TYR A 662 29.60 -1.50 -7.77
CA TYR A 662 28.42 -1.67 -8.61
C TYR A 662 27.48 -0.47 -8.51
N ARG A 663 27.19 0.01 -7.30
CA ARG A 663 26.35 1.20 -7.10
C ARG A 663 26.93 2.44 -7.78
N THR A 664 28.26 2.62 -7.73
CA THR A 664 28.94 3.71 -8.43
C THR A 664 28.72 3.61 -9.95
N SER A 665 28.80 2.40 -10.51
CA SER A 665 28.58 2.18 -11.95
C SER A 665 27.16 2.57 -12.41
N LEU A 666 26.16 2.46 -11.55
CA LEU A 666 24.79 2.90 -11.84
C LEU A 666 24.66 4.43 -11.89
N GLY A 667 25.48 5.15 -11.13
CA GLY A 667 25.53 6.62 -11.11
C GLY A 667 26.22 7.21 -12.35
N SER A 668 27.21 6.50 -12.90
CA SER A 668 27.91 6.88 -14.13
C SER A 668 27.15 6.53 -15.42
N ALA A 669 26.02 5.82 -15.32
CA ALA A 669 25.17 5.41 -16.44
C ALA A 669 24.02 6.39 -16.75
N LYS A 670 24.06 7.62 -16.18
CA LYS A 670 23.08 8.69 -16.43
C LYS A 670 23.62 9.79 -17.34
#